data_AF-C0NMW3-F1
#
_entry.id   AF-C0NMW3-F1
#
_cell.length_a   1.000
_cell.length_b   1.000
_cell.length_c   1.000
_cell.angle_alpha   90.00
_cell.angle_beta   90.00
_cell.angle_gamma   90.00
#
_symmetry.space_group_name_H-M   'P 1'
#
loop_
_entity.id
_entity.type
_entity.pdbx_description
1 polymer ?
#
loop_
_entity_poly.entity_id
_entity_poly.type
_entity_poly.pdbx_seq_one_letter_code
_entity_poly.pdbx_strand_id
1 'polypeptide(L)'
;MPGRQKLPPNVAGDLASSGRFFRASMCQDATFTVAQRAAAIEQHIKSNKGKEPTVPAKQGSEKLQDGATENETPLTGANAEPENISSNVSSIDSETPTLESLTPDIGANQPLRTTPATTITTPIPSATSSSTLPVLSLQSSPSKSTLSRLVAIATVKRWPSPSFEPPAAIDASNSNPVSSALAFANAPSPTDTKPIADSTPYSLSLLRPRPEPDPPALFPAPSQAPGRNSTPKLPHKPNMVFQKPKAMVDDSNIDGGVAMPRLEDLLRHPEDLDKIPALKAEYSRKKAAVDAQLREGLRDQLETVQRSISQLTEGQRHVLKTRDELQGIDKLCAESQGTVGDFSQIDKLARIQRNFEATIMMKKGLESFHNDLTEVERLLREDDQDLENQPNLLNAHMAITRLRDFRDEAMDQIRKARDSSNEATLVEWFQRLDSVIEWFDDHVGTAIMNLIPLVQTDNRSMVVRLALIVMNEEKNDSKVRALQEAQKDHKALASRFKSMNLGPKTVRGYKENFLKSIELYAQTQFEKSKETFLDDPEKLEKSFKWFFNDLFTVKQGMQSLMPKKWKIYKVYTNIYHRMMHDWLIEFVDDPELPTANMLAIIHWSEKYYKKMAKLGWKQSDLVPNVLDDREGELVRDWRNLIIKTLDEWMERMFATDKKSFLERDMDALDTNSEGYFRTKTLGDMWRMIHEQLMAASYSDRTDVTEGVIDAMFRALKTRQTTWQTVLDEECARYKNPTTDQSEGLQQLQDWLIAVANDQIACIDDHDEASGQLGYLSRFNRDFEPLVTPKYLSSRATMELDSLRDGYVDLSTHCISLFIDLIFTVDFRTTLPDFFTPKWYGEFAVKRMISTFEDYMSDYSAVLHSSLTDILIEELSDELLVRYLSAIRNKGAKLRRQDPFTDKFKDDVLTVFGFFQKFPDAFAATIKDRWRVVDWLVRLLEAEKAAGVVAVYEAFKTEYWDLQLSWVEAVLRSRDDFERSMVSAVKAKAAELYVERGVETIMGKVR
;
A
#
# COMPACT_ATOMS: atom_id res chain seq x y z
N MET A 1 -45.48 67.25 4.76
CA MET A 1 -44.74 66.93 3.52
C MET A 1 -43.59 66.02 3.91
N PRO A 2 -43.68 64.72 3.63
CA PRO A 2 -42.95 64.22 2.46
C PRO A 2 -43.76 63.22 1.61
N GLY A 3 -43.56 63.32 0.29
CA GLY A 3 -43.45 62.14 -0.59
C GLY A 3 -44.72 61.41 -1.04
N ARG A 4 -45.72 62.11 -1.61
CA ARG A 4 -46.72 61.46 -2.48
C ARG A 4 -46.06 61.08 -3.82
N GLN A 5 -45.61 59.83 -3.97
CA GLN A 5 -45.41 59.23 -5.28
C GLN A 5 -46.70 58.52 -5.70
N LYS A 6 -47.31 59.04 -6.77
CA LYS A 6 -48.46 58.49 -7.49
C LYS A 6 -48.00 58.11 -8.90
N LEU A 7 -48.64 57.05 -9.43
CA LEU A 7 -48.74 56.57 -10.83
C LEU A 7 -47.87 55.34 -11.15
N PRO A 8 -48.31 54.46 -12.09
CA PRO A 8 -49.60 53.76 -12.13
C PRO A 8 -49.41 52.24 -12.48
N PRO A 9 -50.48 51.43 -12.54
CA PRO A 9 -50.37 49.98 -12.65
C PRO A 9 -50.25 49.55 -14.12
N ASN A 10 -49.34 48.60 -14.39
CA ASN A 10 -49.28 47.94 -15.69
C ASN A 10 -49.96 46.58 -15.58
N VAL A 11 -51.07 46.45 -16.30
CA VAL A 11 -51.86 45.23 -16.49
C VAL A 11 -51.49 44.69 -17.87
N ALA A 12 -50.78 43.57 -17.90
CA ALA A 12 -50.66 42.62 -19.00
C ALA A 12 -49.97 41.40 -18.35
N GLY A 13 -50.54 40.21 -18.27
CA GLY A 13 -51.24 39.50 -19.34
C GLY A 13 -50.34 38.33 -19.73
N ASP A 14 -50.90 37.13 -19.62
CA ASP A 14 -50.47 35.88 -20.26
C ASP A 14 -49.50 34.91 -19.55
N LEU A 15 -50.15 33.87 -19.01
CA LEU A 15 -49.98 32.46 -19.41
C LEU A 15 -48.61 31.81 -19.13
N ALA A 16 -48.44 31.35 -17.89
CA ALA A 16 -47.67 30.12 -17.62
C ALA A 16 -48.61 29.10 -16.97
N SER A 17 -49.12 28.22 -17.82
CA SER A 17 -50.02 27.11 -17.53
C SER A 17 -49.31 25.95 -16.82
N SER A 18 -49.95 25.46 -15.75
CA SER A 18 -50.16 24.04 -15.47
C SER A 18 -48.94 23.09 -15.39
N GLY A 19 -48.15 23.22 -14.32
CA GLY A 19 -47.40 22.10 -13.76
C GLY A 19 -48.30 21.25 -12.86
N ARG A 20 -48.95 20.23 -13.41
CA ARG A 20 -49.83 19.29 -12.69
C ARG A 20 -49.03 18.37 -11.77
N PHE A 21 -49.44 18.35 -10.49
CA PHE A 21 -49.65 17.17 -9.64
C PHE A 21 -48.76 15.94 -9.89
N PHE A 22 -47.65 15.83 -9.15
CA PHE A 22 -47.07 14.57 -8.67
C PHE A 22 -46.51 14.80 -7.27
N ARG A 23 -47.39 14.84 -6.27
CA ARG A 23 -46.99 14.68 -4.86
C ARG A 23 -47.90 13.61 -4.29
N ALA A 24 -47.60 12.36 -4.67
CA ALA A 24 -48.19 11.19 -4.06
C ALA A 24 -47.81 11.22 -2.57
N SER A 25 -48.82 11.39 -1.72
CA SER A 25 -48.73 11.28 -0.28
C SER A 25 -48.32 9.85 0.05
N MET A 26 -47.06 9.67 0.43
CA MET A 26 -46.59 8.45 1.10
C MET A 26 -47.25 8.38 2.47
N CYS A 27 -48.40 7.72 2.56
CA CYS A 27 -48.81 7.09 3.81
C CYS A 27 -48.11 5.72 3.81
N GLN A 28 -47.06 5.59 4.62
CA GLN A 28 -46.44 4.29 4.89
C GLN A 28 -47.52 3.37 5.46
N ASP A 29 -47.73 2.22 4.80
CA ASP A 29 -48.72 1.24 5.18
C ASP A 29 -48.46 0.75 6.62
N ALA A 30 -49.46 0.88 7.48
CA ALA A 30 -49.36 0.62 8.92
C ALA A 30 -49.41 -0.87 9.24
N THR A 31 -48.26 -1.48 9.10
CA THR A 31 -47.88 -2.62 9.92
C THR A 31 -47.73 -2.15 11.37
N PHE A 32 -47.89 -3.06 12.35
CA PHE A 32 -47.31 -2.84 13.69
C PHE A 32 -45.97 -2.15 13.51
N THR A 33 -45.69 -1.09 14.30
CA THR A 33 -44.41 -0.40 14.13
C THR A 33 -43.29 -1.44 14.16
N VAL A 34 -42.22 -1.26 13.40
CA VAL A 34 -41.08 -2.19 13.37
C VAL A 34 -40.68 -2.58 14.81
N ALA A 35 -40.69 -1.61 15.73
CA ALA A 35 -40.50 -1.82 17.16
C ALA A 35 -41.54 -2.75 17.83
N GLN A 36 -42.82 -2.70 17.45
CA GLN A 36 -43.86 -3.61 17.94
C GLN A 36 -43.73 -5.01 17.34
N ARG A 37 -43.37 -5.16 16.05
CA ARG A 37 -43.11 -6.47 15.43
C ARG A 37 -41.87 -7.11 16.00
N ALA A 38 -40.79 -6.35 16.11
CA ALA A 38 -39.57 -6.75 16.78
C ALA A 38 -39.84 -7.07 18.25
N ALA A 39 -40.65 -6.27 18.97
CA ALA A 39 -41.03 -6.58 20.34
C ALA A 39 -41.91 -7.83 20.45
N ALA A 40 -42.81 -8.09 19.49
CA ALA A 40 -43.60 -9.32 19.46
C ALA A 40 -42.68 -10.52 19.19
N ILE A 41 -41.84 -10.47 18.16
CA ILE A 41 -40.84 -11.51 17.88
C ILE A 41 -39.92 -11.70 19.08
N GLU A 42 -39.46 -10.63 19.72
CA GLU A 42 -38.68 -10.73 20.96
C GLU A 42 -39.47 -11.31 22.12
N GLN A 43 -40.74 -10.93 22.31
CA GLN A 43 -41.60 -11.51 23.33
C GLN A 43 -41.87 -12.98 23.05
N HIS A 44 -41.96 -13.41 21.79
CA HIS A 44 -42.06 -14.81 21.41
C HIS A 44 -40.73 -15.55 21.61
N ILE A 45 -39.59 -14.96 21.19
CA ILE A 45 -38.22 -15.44 21.44
C ILE A 45 -37.89 -15.46 22.96
N LYS A 46 -38.55 -14.63 23.77
CA LYS A 46 -38.39 -14.63 25.23
C LYS A 46 -39.40 -15.54 25.93
N SER A 47 -40.64 -15.65 25.44
CA SER A 47 -41.71 -16.42 26.10
C SER A 47 -41.61 -17.92 25.85
N ASN A 48 -41.06 -18.35 24.72
CA ASN A 48 -40.78 -19.78 24.51
C ASN A 48 -39.68 -20.32 25.45
N LYS A 49 -38.93 -19.45 26.15
CA LYS A 49 -38.04 -19.86 27.26
C LYS A 49 -38.79 -20.52 28.43
N GLY A 50 -40.10 -20.29 28.56
CA GLY A 50 -40.89 -20.75 29.72
C GLY A 50 -41.60 -22.10 29.56
N LYS A 51 -41.56 -22.73 28.38
CA LYS A 51 -42.30 -23.98 28.10
C LYS A 51 -41.39 -25.21 28.21
N GLU A 52 -40.67 -25.38 29.33
CA GLU A 52 -40.04 -26.67 29.67
C GLU A 52 -40.97 -27.50 30.59
N PRO A 53 -41.16 -28.80 30.31
CA PRO A 53 -42.02 -29.66 31.12
C PRO A 53 -41.39 -29.89 32.49
N THR A 54 -42.04 -29.34 33.51
CA THR A 54 -41.66 -29.44 34.91
C THR A 54 -41.71 -30.92 35.35
N VAL A 55 -40.56 -31.60 35.38
CA VAL A 55 -40.46 -32.93 36.01
C VAL A 55 -40.57 -32.73 37.54
N PRO A 56 -41.49 -33.42 38.23
CA PRO A 56 -41.78 -33.16 39.64
C PRO A 56 -40.64 -33.68 40.54
N ALA A 57 -39.76 -32.78 40.96
CA ALA A 57 -38.77 -33.04 41.99
C ALA A 57 -39.45 -33.15 43.36
N LYS A 58 -39.37 -34.34 43.97
CA LYS A 58 -39.81 -34.62 45.33
C LYS A 58 -39.08 -33.74 46.34
N GLN A 59 -39.87 -33.08 47.17
CA GLN A 59 -39.48 -32.33 48.36
C GLN A 59 -38.69 -33.23 49.34
N GLY A 60 -37.41 -32.96 49.49
CA GLY A 60 -36.57 -33.42 50.60
C GLY A 60 -36.11 -32.20 51.38
N SER A 61 -36.75 -31.93 52.51
CA SER A 61 -36.41 -30.83 53.41
C SER A 61 -35.28 -31.26 54.34
N GLU A 62 -34.07 -30.76 54.15
CA GLU A 62 -33.04 -30.74 55.20
C GLU A 62 -32.51 -29.32 55.38
N LYS A 63 -33.01 -28.69 56.45
CA LYS A 63 -32.43 -27.49 57.06
C LYS A 63 -31.14 -27.91 57.76
N LEU A 64 -30.00 -27.37 57.34
CA LEU A 64 -28.83 -27.26 58.21
C LEU A 64 -28.28 -25.84 58.16
N GLN A 65 -27.98 -25.38 59.36
CA GLN A 65 -27.76 -24.02 59.80
C GLN A 65 -26.37 -23.50 59.45
N ASP A 66 -26.32 -22.19 59.23
CA ASP A 66 -25.14 -21.35 59.21
C ASP A 66 -24.15 -21.67 60.34
N GLY A 67 -22.91 -21.94 59.95
CA GLY A 67 -21.73 -22.03 60.82
C GLY A 67 -20.66 -21.09 60.28
N ALA A 68 -20.43 -20.02 61.02
CA ALA A 68 -19.64 -18.87 60.65
C ALA A 68 -18.12 -19.08 60.78
N THR A 69 -17.41 -18.16 60.12
CA THR A 69 -16.12 -17.54 60.51
C THR A 69 -14.83 -18.39 60.48
N GLU A 70 -14.02 -18.06 59.48
CA GLU A 70 -12.66 -17.53 59.62
C GLU A 70 -11.72 -18.22 60.61
N ASN A 71 -10.70 -18.90 60.07
CA ASN A 71 -9.36 -18.86 60.64
C ASN A 71 -8.32 -19.09 59.54
N GLU A 72 -7.67 -17.99 59.15
CA GLU A 72 -6.42 -17.99 58.43
C GLU A 72 -5.31 -18.52 59.35
N THR A 73 -4.52 -19.49 58.89
CA THR A 73 -3.16 -19.69 59.41
C THR A 73 -2.30 -20.32 58.31
N PRO A 74 -1.31 -19.58 57.76
CA PRO A 74 -0.39 -20.09 56.76
C PRO A 74 0.84 -20.69 57.45
N LEU A 75 1.05 -22.00 57.27
CA LEU A 75 2.25 -22.70 57.71
C LEU A 75 3.22 -22.86 56.55
N THR A 76 4.32 -22.13 56.66
CA THR A 76 5.58 -22.31 55.95
C THR A 76 6.41 -23.41 56.63
N GLY A 77 7.09 -24.27 55.87
CA GLY A 77 8.13 -25.14 56.43
C GLY A 77 8.43 -26.44 55.69
N ALA A 78 9.41 -26.34 54.78
CA ALA A 78 10.41 -27.35 54.41
C ALA A 78 10.29 -28.81 54.91
N ASN A 79 10.32 -29.78 53.98
CA ASN A 79 11.52 -30.61 53.76
C ASN A 79 11.32 -31.59 52.60
N ALA A 80 12.42 -31.82 51.88
CA ALA A 80 12.56 -32.77 50.80
C ALA A 80 12.80 -34.19 51.32
N GLU A 81 12.24 -35.19 50.64
CA GLU A 81 12.89 -36.48 50.39
C GLU A 81 12.12 -37.28 49.31
N PRO A 82 12.78 -37.75 48.23
CA PRO A 82 12.21 -38.64 47.25
C PRO A 82 12.71 -40.08 47.48
N GLU A 83 11.80 -41.01 47.76
CA GLU A 83 12.09 -42.45 47.71
C GLU A 83 11.36 -43.14 46.56
N ASN A 84 12.08 -44.09 45.98
CA ASN A 84 11.94 -44.66 44.65
C ASN A 84 11.68 -46.15 44.86
N ILE A 85 10.46 -46.67 44.64
CA ILE A 85 10.19 -48.12 44.69
C ILE A 85 9.17 -48.56 43.64
N SER A 86 9.69 -49.37 42.70
CA SER A 86 9.14 -50.59 42.10
C SER A 86 7.94 -50.56 41.14
N SER A 87 8.28 -50.88 39.89
CA SER A 87 7.51 -51.66 38.92
C SER A 87 7.23 -53.10 39.39
N ASN A 88 6.06 -53.69 39.05
CA ASN A 88 5.89 -55.04 38.46
C ASN A 88 4.41 -55.49 38.34
N VAL A 89 4.20 -56.49 37.45
CA VAL A 89 3.04 -57.41 37.29
C VAL A 89 1.89 -56.85 36.42
N SER A 90 1.75 -57.14 35.12
CA SER A 90 1.60 -58.40 34.34
C SER A 90 0.19 -59.04 34.38
N SER A 91 -0.45 -59.01 33.21
CA SER A 91 -1.24 -60.06 32.54
C SER A 91 -2.39 -60.76 33.27
N ILE A 92 -3.60 -60.55 32.77
CA ILE A 92 -4.75 -61.46 32.92
C ILE A 92 -5.11 -61.98 31.52
N ASP A 93 -4.89 -63.28 31.34
CA ASP A 93 -5.23 -64.11 30.19
C ASP A 93 -6.65 -64.69 30.31
N SER A 94 -7.15 -65.19 29.16
CA SER A 94 -8.15 -66.27 28.98
C SER A 94 -9.61 -65.85 28.77
N GLU A 95 -10.12 -66.01 27.55
CA GLU A 95 -10.98 -67.16 27.19
C GLU A 95 -11.45 -67.08 25.72
N THR A 96 -11.29 -68.20 25.02
CA THR A 96 -11.77 -68.50 23.66
C THR A 96 -12.93 -69.50 23.79
N PRO A 97 -13.96 -69.45 22.94
CA PRO A 97 -14.15 -70.64 22.08
C PRO A 97 -14.67 -70.32 20.68
N THR A 98 -14.08 -71.02 19.72
CA THR A 98 -14.46 -71.20 18.32
C THR A 98 -15.58 -72.24 18.16
N LEU A 99 -16.55 -72.02 17.27
CA LEU A 99 -17.19 -73.11 16.53
C LEU A 99 -17.90 -72.63 15.24
N GLU A 100 -17.73 -73.46 14.20
CA GLU A 100 -18.61 -73.71 13.05
C GLU A 100 -18.59 -72.82 11.79
N SER A 101 -17.93 -73.43 10.79
CA SER A 101 -17.97 -73.18 9.36
C SER A 101 -19.32 -73.50 8.73
N LEU A 102 -19.80 -72.61 7.86
CA LEU A 102 -20.79 -72.94 6.82
C LEU A 102 -20.33 -72.32 5.50
N THR A 103 -19.82 -73.18 4.61
CA THR A 103 -19.63 -72.94 3.17
C THR A 103 -20.72 -73.70 2.41
N PRO A 104 -21.37 -73.05 1.43
CA PRO A 104 -21.47 -73.67 0.12
C PRO A 104 -21.38 -72.67 -1.05
N ASP A 105 -20.42 -72.95 -1.93
CA ASP A 105 -20.54 -73.11 -3.39
C ASP A 105 -21.28 -72.12 -4.33
N ILE A 106 -20.49 -71.71 -5.33
CA ILE A 106 -20.79 -71.57 -6.77
C ILE A 106 -21.55 -70.31 -7.26
N GLY A 107 -20.79 -69.47 -7.97
CA GLY A 107 -21.29 -68.46 -8.91
C GLY A 107 -20.17 -67.99 -9.84
N ALA A 108 -19.91 -68.73 -10.92
CA ALA A 108 -19.00 -68.35 -12.00
C ALA A 108 -19.78 -67.69 -13.15
N ASN A 109 -19.19 -66.64 -13.75
CA ASN A 109 -19.51 -65.91 -15.01
C ASN A 109 -19.44 -64.40 -14.72
N GLN A 110 -18.75 -63.51 -15.43
CA GLN A 110 -18.15 -63.47 -16.76
C GLN A 110 -17.19 -62.24 -16.81
N PRO A 111 -16.34 -62.09 -17.85
CA PRO A 111 -15.08 -61.35 -17.77
C PRO A 111 -15.17 -59.90 -18.24
N LEU A 112 -14.50 -58.97 -17.54
CA LEU A 112 -14.22 -57.61 -18.02
C LEU A 112 -12.81 -57.51 -18.63
N ARG A 113 -12.86 -57.26 -19.93
CA ARG A 113 -11.86 -56.85 -20.91
C ARG A 113 -10.83 -55.85 -20.36
N THR A 114 -9.57 -56.26 -20.30
CA THR A 114 -8.38 -55.41 -20.12
C THR A 114 -7.57 -55.37 -21.42
N THR A 115 -7.13 -54.19 -21.83
CA THR A 115 -6.17 -53.94 -22.94
C THR A 115 -5.14 -52.89 -22.50
N PRO A 116 -3.91 -52.93 -23.05
CA PRO A 116 -2.71 -52.97 -22.23
C PRO A 116 -1.91 -51.67 -22.22
N ALA A 117 -1.29 -51.35 -21.08
CA ALA A 117 -0.23 -50.35 -20.94
C ALA A 117 1.13 -51.07 -20.84
N THR A 118 2.04 -50.68 -21.74
CA THR A 118 3.33 -51.30 -22.02
C THR A 118 4.30 -51.12 -20.86
N THR A 119 4.80 -52.25 -20.36
CA THR A 119 5.85 -52.39 -19.34
C THR A 119 7.20 -52.53 -20.04
N ILE A 120 8.20 -51.73 -19.67
CA ILE A 120 9.63 -52.04 -19.87
C ILE A 120 10.35 -51.66 -18.56
N THR A 121 10.47 -52.60 -17.63
CA THR A 121 11.66 -53.44 -17.34
C THR A 121 12.70 -52.74 -16.46
N THR A 122 12.61 -53.07 -15.17
CA THR A 122 13.65 -53.00 -14.15
C THR A 122 14.80 -53.98 -14.45
N PRO A 123 16.01 -53.66 -13.97
CA PRO A 123 16.73 -54.68 -13.21
C PRO A 123 17.39 -54.09 -11.94
N ILE A 124 17.07 -54.72 -10.81
CA ILE A 124 17.75 -54.60 -9.52
C ILE A 124 18.88 -55.64 -9.50
N PRO A 125 20.08 -55.27 -9.02
CA PRO A 125 20.83 -56.23 -8.21
C PRO A 125 21.48 -55.59 -6.97
N SER A 126 21.07 -56.12 -5.82
CA SER A 126 21.88 -56.61 -4.68
C SER A 126 22.94 -55.71 -4.01
N ALA A 127 22.73 -55.59 -2.70
CA ALA A 127 23.58 -55.02 -1.67
C ALA A 127 24.99 -55.65 -1.58
N THR A 128 25.98 -54.83 -1.24
CA THR A 128 27.16 -55.29 -0.50
C THR A 128 27.68 -54.15 0.39
N SER A 129 27.64 -54.39 1.69
CA SER A 129 28.17 -53.52 2.73
C SER A 129 29.65 -53.81 2.92
N SER A 130 30.52 -52.80 2.81
CA SER A 130 31.84 -52.85 3.44
C SER A 130 32.33 -51.45 3.75
N SER A 131 32.48 -51.19 5.05
CA SER A 131 33.08 -50.01 5.64
C SER A 131 34.55 -49.86 5.26
N THR A 132 34.92 -48.71 4.71
CA THR A 132 36.28 -48.17 4.84
C THR A 132 36.18 -46.65 4.80
N LEU A 133 36.45 -46.01 5.93
CA LEU A 133 36.73 -44.59 6.05
C LEU A 133 38.15 -44.33 5.54
N PRO A 134 38.35 -43.36 4.63
CA PRO A 134 39.55 -42.55 4.68
C PRO A 134 39.22 -41.06 4.55
N VAL A 135 39.57 -40.35 5.62
CA VAL A 135 40.14 -39.00 5.70
C VAL A 135 39.87 -38.03 4.53
N LEU A 136 39.12 -36.99 4.87
CA LEU A 136 38.94 -35.70 4.21
C LEU A 136 40.24 -35.09 3.68
N SER A 137 40.34 -34.90 2.36
CA SER A 137 41.23 -33.90 1.77
C SER A 137 40.40 -32.93 0.94
N LEU A 138 40.14 -31.75 1.50
CA LEU A 138 39.56 -30.59 0.83
C LEU A 138 40.47 -30.15 -0.32
N GLN A 139 40.02 -30.28 -1.56
CA GLN A 139 40.49 -29.50 -2.71
C GLN A 139 39.53 -29.73 -3.88
N SER A 140 38.43 -28.99 -3.93
CA SER A 140 37.64 -28.86 -5.16
C SER A 140 37.31 -27.39 -5.37
N SER A 141 38.19 -26.73 -6.12
CA SER A 141 37.96 -25.43 -6.72
C SER A 141 36.76 -25.54 -7.69
N PRO A 142 35.80 -24.59 -7.65
CA PRO A 142 34.60 -24.67 -8.46
C PRO A 142 34.92 -24.49 -9.95
N SER A 143 34.27 -25.29 -10.79
CA SER A 143 34.48 -25.36 -12.24
C SER A 143 34.13 -24.05 -12.95
N LYS A 144 34.98 -23.66 -13.91
CA LYS A 144 34.95 -22.43 -14.74
C LYS A 144 33.66 -22.17 -15.55
N SER A 145 32.60 -22.97 -15.46
CA SER A 145 31.39 -22.79 -16.28
C SER A 145 30.41 -21.75 -15.72
N THR A 146 30.49 -21.39 -14.43
CA THR A 146 29.60 -20.38 -13.83
C THR A 146 30.06 -18.94 -14.05
N LEU A 147 31.35 -18.70 -14.33
CA LEU A 147 31.85 -17.35 -14.62
C LEU A 147 31.51 -16.87 -16.04
N SER A 148 31.31 -17.76 -17.01
CA SER A 148 30.99 -17.36 -18.39
C SER A 148 29.57 -16.81 -18.58
N ARG A 149 28.66 -16.95 -17.60
CA ARG A 149 27.30 -16.39 -17.71
C ARG A 149 27.16 -14.98 -17.14
N LEU A 150 28.03 -14.57 -16.21
CA LEU A 150 27.98 -13.22 -15.63
C LEU A 150 28.67 -12.16 -16.51
N VAL A 151 29.57 -12.56 -17.40
CA VAL A 151 30.25 -11.64 -18.34
C VAL A 151 29.33 -11.18 -19.48
N ALA A 152 28.25 -11.90 -19.78
CA ALA A 152 27.37 -11.55 -20.90
C ALA A 152 26.53 -10.27 -20.68
N ILE A 153 26.32 -9.84 -19.43
CA ILE A 153 25.46 -8.68 -19.13
C ILE A 153 26.24 -7.35 -19.09
N ALA A 154 27.57 -7.38 -18.94
CA ALA A 154 28.38 -6.17 -18.84
C ALA A 154 28.71 -5.48 -20.19
N THR A 155 28.42 -6.12 -21.33
CA THR A 155 28.80 -5.60 -22.67
C THR A 155 27.76 -4.72 -23.38
N VAL A 156 26.65 -4.35 -22.75
CA VAL A 156 25.57 -3.58 -23.41
C VAL A 156 25.64 -2.08 -23.07
N LYS A 157 26.53 -1.34 -23.74
CA LYS A 157 26.37 0.07 -24.20
C LYS A 157 27.73 0.64 -24.63
N ARG A 158 28.20 0.20 -25.79
CA ARG A 158 29.21 0.96 -26.55
C ARG A 158 28.51 2.19 -27.12
N TRP A 159 28.88 3.39 -26.67
CA TRP A 159 28.40 4.63 -27.28
C TRP A 159 28.86 4.67 -28.75
N PRO A 160 27.95 4.91 -29.72
CA PRO A 160 28.33 4.95 -31.13
C PRO A 160 29.10 6.25 -31.42
N SER A 161 30.35 6.11 -31.86
CA SER A 161 31.10 7.21 -32.47
C SER A 161 30.56 7.49 -33.88
N PRO A 162 30.48 8.76 -34.31
CA PRO A 162 29.83 9.14 -35.55
C PRO A 162 30.60 8.64 -36.77
N SER A 163 29.85 8.08 -37.71
CA SER A 163 30.27 7.52 -38.98
C SER A 163 31.02 8.57 -39.82
N PHE A 164 32.30 8.33 -40.09
CA PHE A 164 33.02 9.02 -41.16
C PHE A 164 33.29 8.01 -42.25
N GLU A 165 32.67 8.24 -43.41
CA GLU A 165 32.75 7.39 -44.59
C GLU A 165 34.16 7.47 -45.19
N PRO A 166 34.85 6.33 -45.41
CA PRO A 166 36.23 6.31 -45.88
C PRO A 166 36.31 6.55 -47.39
N PRO A 167 37.28 7.34 -47.88
CA PRO A 167 37.52 7.48 -49.31
C PRO A 167 38.15 6.21 -49.89
N ALA A 168 37.85 5.98 -51.16
CA ALA A 168 38.06 4.75 -51.92
C ALA A 168 39.51 4.26 -51.98
N ALA A 169 39.62 2.92 -51.97
CA ALA A 169 40.83 2.13 -52.10
C ALA A 169 41.66 2.47 -53.34
N ILE A 170 42.97 2.59 -53.14
CA ILE A 170 43.97 2.44 -54.20
C ILE A 170 44.84 1.25 -53.81
N ASP A 171 44.67 0.16 -54.54
CA ASP A 171 45.55 -1.00 -54.54
C ASP A 171 46.95 -0.62 -55.05
N ALA A 172 48.01 -1.02 -54.33
CA ALA A 172 49.18 -1.69 -54.92
C ALA A 172 50.35 -1.89 -53.91
N SER A 173 50.70 -3.18 -53.75
CA SER A 173 52.05 -3.76 -53.67
C SER A 173 53.05 -3.34 -52.58
N ASN A 174 53.23 -4.26 -51.61
CA ASN A 174 54.48 -4.83 -51.10
C ASN A 174 55.81 -4.15 -51.46
N SER A 175 56.44 -3.49 -50.47
CA SER A 175 57.90 -3.50 -50.31
C SER A 175 58.29 -3.29 -48.85
N ASN A 176 59.13 -4.18 -48.34
CA ASN A 176 59.63 -4.26 -46.96
C ASN A 176 60.46 -3.05 -46.50
N PRO A 177 60.59 -2.82 -45.18
CA PRO A 177 61.11 -1.59 -44.59
C PRO A 177 62.62 -1.67 -44.32
N VAL A 178 63.39 -0.68 -44.78
CA VAL A 178 64.74 -0.40 -44.25
C VAL A 178 64.98 1.11 -44.26
N SER A 179 65.11 1.66 -43.04
CA SER A 179 66.00 2.78 -42.67
C SER A 179 65.94 4.08 -43.49
N SER A 180 65.19 5.06 -43.00
CA SER A 180 65.53 6.48 -43.24
C SER A 180 65.08 7.37 -42.08
N ALA A 181 65.59 7.06 -40.89
CA ALA A 181 65.59 7.99 -39.77
C ALA A 181 66.78 8.93 -39.94
N LEU A 182 66.59 10.08 -40.62
CA LEU A 182 67.41 11.31 -40.58
C LEU A 182 67.11 12.17 -41.82
N ALA A 183 65.93 12.78 -41.88
CA ALA A 183 65.69 13.94 -42.73
C ALA A 183 64.64 14.82 -42.05
N PHE A 184 64.72 16.12 -42.25
CA PHE A 184 63.87 17.18 -41.68
C PHE A 184 64.33 17.84 -40.37
N ALA A 185 65.43 18.59 -40.48
CA ALA A 185 65.65 19.80 -39.69
C ALA A 185 65.76 21.09 -40.53
N ASN A 186 65.61 21.03 -41.86
CA ASN A 186 65.76 22.21 -42.72
C ASN A 186 64.45 22.54 -43.45
N ALA A 187 63.60 23.34 -42.79
CA ALA A 187 62.61 24.14 -43.51
C ALA A 187 63.26 25.50 -43.85
N PRO A 188 63.28 25.93 -45.13
CA PRO A 188 63.96 27.13 -45.57
C PRO A 188 63.14 28.39 -45.25
N SER A 189 63.81 29.42 -44.71
CA SER A 189 63.34 30.81 -44.72
C SER A 189 63.78 31.50 -46.02
N PRO A 190 63.02 32.49 -46.52
CA PRO A 190 63.14 32.96 -47.89
C PRO A 190 64.49 33.64 -48.17
N THR A 191 64.96 33.32 -49.36
CA THR A 191 66.12 33.83 -50.09
C THR A 191 66.23 35.35 -50.07
N ASP A 192 67.37 35.87 -49.63
CA ASP A 192 67.91 37.12 -50.15
C ASP A 192 69.28 36.82 -50.76
N THR A 193 69.27 36.67 -52.08
CA THR A 193 70.38 36.27 -52.94
C THR A 193 71.30 37.45 -53.21
N LYS A 194 72.56 37.39 -52.74
CA LYS A 194 73.71 37.95 -53.47
C LYS A 194 74.92 37.01 -53.37
N PRO A 195 75.54 36.63 -54.50
CA PRO A 195 76.58 35.62 -54.55
C PRO A 195 77.95 36.26 -54.26
N ILE A 196 78.74 35.66 -53.37
CA ILE A 196 80.17 35.93 -53.25
C ILE A 196 80.92 34.66 -53.60
N ALA A 197 81.78 34.79 -54.59
CA ALA A 197 82.54 33.74 -55.24
C ALA A 197 83.70 33.23 -54.37
N ASP A 198 83.97 31.94 -54.58
CA ASP A 198 85.28 31.30 -54.64
C ASP A 198 86.22 31.30 -53.43
N SER A 199 86.23 30.12 -52.81
CA SER A 199 87.43 29.31 -52.55
C SER A 199 88.46 29.83 -51.55
N THR A 200 88.54 29.19 -50.37
CA THR A 200 89.59 28.19 -50.03
C THR A 200 89.49 27.78 -48.54
N PRO A 201 89.64 26.48 -48.23
CA PRO A 201 89.41 25.94 -46.89
C PRO A 201 90.64 26.12 -45.99
N TYR A 202 90.51 26.86 -44.90
CA TYR A 202 91.52 26.91 -43.84
C TYR A 202 91.42 25.66 -42.96
N SER A 203 92.39 24.76 -43.12
CA SER A 203 92.59 23.59 -42.27
C SER A 203 92.86 24.01 -40.81
N LEU A 204 92.07 23.43 -39.91
CA LEU A 204 92.18 23.55 -38.46
C LEU A 204 93.46 22.86 -37.95
N SER A 205 94.53 23.63 -37.78
CA SER A 205 95.73 23.16 -37.08
C SER A 205 95.52 23.20 -35.57
N LEU A 206 95.51 22.01 -34.98
CA LEU A 206 95.51 21.69 -33.56
C LEU A 206 96.59 22.49 -32.79
N LEU A 207 96.20 23.60 -32.16
CA LEU A 207 97.06 24.34 -31.24
C LEU A 207 97.09 23.62 -29.89
N ARG A 208 98.25 23.04 -29.59
CA ARG A 208 98.59 22.37 -28.32
C ARG A 208 98.54 23.39 -27.15
N PRO A 209 98.15 22.97 -25.93
CA PRO A 209 97.84 23.90 -24.83
C PRO A 209 99.09 24.64 -24.35
N ARG A 210 98.98 25.98 -24.19
CA ARG A 210 99.98 26.79 -23.49
C ARG A 210 99.84 26.60 -21.97
N PRO A 211 100.93 26.64 -21.19
CA PRO A 211 100.90 26.53 -19.74
C PRO A 211 100.19 27.74 -19.11
N GLU A 212 99.46 27.49 -18.02
CA GLU A 212 98.78 28.48 -17.20
C GLU A 212 99.72 29.62 -16.78
N PRO A 213 99.28 30.89 -16.89
CA PRO A 213 99.96 31.99 -16.22
C PRO A 213 99.65 31.94 -14.72
N ASP A 214 100.68 32.12 -13.91
CA ASP A 214 100.59 32.18 -12.45
C ASP A 214 99.53 33.21 -11.97
N PRO A 215 98.86 32.91 -10.84
CA PRO A 215 97.72 33.66 -10.34
C PRO A 215 98.10 35.10 -9.95
N PRO A 216 97.23 36.10 -10.23
CA PRO A 216 97.50 37.48 -9.90
C PRO A 216 97.55 37.68 -8.38
N ALA A 217 98.55 38.47 -7.98
CA ALA A 217 98.90 38.78 -6.60
C ALA A 217 97.69 39.20 -5.74
N LEU A 218 97.65 38.61 -4.53
CA LEU A 218 96.83 39.02 -3.40
C LEU A 218 96.83 40.54 -3.24
N PHE A 219 95.69 41.19 -3.53
CA PHE A 219 95.42 42.50 -2.98
C PHE A 219 95.12 42.36 -1.48
N PRO A 220 95.72 43.21 -0.63
CA PRO A 220 95.64 43.09 0.82
C PRO A 220 94.24 43.43 1.33
N ALA A 221 93.79 42.65 2.31
CA ALA A 221 92.50 42.80 2.96
C ALA A 221 92.37 44.17 3.67
N PRO A 222 91.23 44.87 3.51
CA PRO A 222 90.95 46.06 4.30
C PRO A 222 90.66 45.65 5.74
N SER A 223 91.61 45.95 6.61
CA SER A 223 91.50 45.96 8.04
C SER A 223 90.58 47.10 8.50
N GLN A 224 89.32 46.79 8.83
CA GLN A 224 88.60 47.38 9.97
C GLN A 224 87.24 46.70 10.11
N ALA A 225 87.06 46.01 11.22
CA ALA A 225 85.78 45.47 11.66
C ALA A 225 85.03 46.54 12.48
N PRO A 226 83.88 47.05 12.01
CA PRO A 226 82.94 47.72 12.89
C PRO A 226 81.97 46.68 13.44
N GLY A 227 82.02 46.51 14.76
CA GLY A 227 80.84 46.38 15.62
C GLY A 227 79.77 45.37 15.20
N ARG A 228 79.92 44.16 15.72
CA ARG A 228 78.86 43.17 15.98
C ARG A 228 77.70 43.84 16.73
N ASN A 229 76.66 44.30 16.03
CA ASN A 229 75.37 44.63 16.63
C ASN A 229 74.22 44.03 15.81
N SER A 230 73.53 43.09 16.46
CA SER A 230 72.15 42.67 16.23
C SER A 230 71.70 42.33 14.80
N THR A 231 71.68 41.03 14.50
CA THR A 231 70.82 40.41 13.47
C THR A 231 69.38 40.90 13.60
N PRO A 232 68.79 41.51 12.56
CA PRO A 232 67.36 41.81 12.53
C PRO A 232 66.59 40.49 12.44
N LYS A 233 65.75 40.22 13.45
CA LYS A 233 64.76 39.13 13.40
C LYS A 233 63.93 39.29 12.13
N LEU A 234 63.92 38.25 11.28
CA LEU A 234 62.97 38.16 10.18
C LEU A 234 61.54 38.32 10.75
N PRO A 235 60.70 39.16 10.13
CA PRO A 235 59.33 39.35 10.57
C PRO A 235 58.58 38.01 10.47
N HIS A 236 57.93 37.64 11.57
CA HIS A 236 57.04 36.49 11.64
C HIS A 236 56.04 36.52 10.48
N LYS A 237 56.04 35.46 9.67
CA LYS A 237 55.00 35.20 8.66
C LYS A 237 53.63 35.21 9.34
N PRO A 238 52.69 36.08 8.95
CA PRO A 238 51.33 35.99 9.44
C PRO A 238 50.69 34.71 8.90
N ASN A 239 50.19 33.87 9.81
CA ASN A 239 49.42 32.67 9.50
C ASN A 239 48.23 33.06 8.59
N MET A 240 48.25 32.59 7.34
CA MET A 240 47.12 32.72 6.41
C MET A 240 46.00 31.77 6.86
N VAL A 241 45.11 32.27 7.72
CA VAL A 241 43.83 31.61 7.98
C VAL A 241 42.83 32.15 6.96
N PHE A 242 42.61 31.41 5.89
CA PHE A 242 41.44 31.61 5.03
C PHE A 242 40.20 31.27 5.85
N GLN A 243 39.61 32.28 6.51
CA GLN A 243 38.27 32.14 7.05
C GLN A 243 37.32 31.97 5.86
N LYS A 244 36.67 30.81 5.82
CA LYS A 244 35.61 30.46 4.87
C LYS A 244 34.67 31.66 4.73
N PRO A 245 34.33 32.10 3.50
CA PRO A 245 33.38 33.19 3.30
C PRO A 245 32.10 32.81 4.06
N LYS A 246 31.76 33.63 5.06
CA LYS A 246 30.51 33.50 5.79
C LYS A 246 29.43 33.67 4.73
N ALA A 247 28.76 32.55 4.42
CA ALA A 247 27.83 32.43 3.31
C ALA A 247 26.93 33.66 3.30
N MET A 248 26.84 34.26 2.11
CA MET A 248 25.77 35.19 1.73
C MET A 248 24.50 34.65 2.36
N VAL A 249 23.86 35.46 3.21
CA VAL A 249 22.68 35.08 4.00
C VAL A 249 21.72 34.38 3.04
N ASP A 250 21.66 33.07 3.20
CA ASP A 250 20.79 32.19 2.45
C ASP A 250 19.38 32.73 2.68
N ASP A 251 18.66 33.09 1.60
CA ASP A 251 17.29 33.62 1.68
C ASP A 251 16.36 32.68 2.48
N SER A 252 16.75 31.40 2.60
CA SER A 252 16.07 30.41 3.41
C SER A 252 16.19 30.62 4.94
N ASN A 253 17.18 31.37 5.44
CA ASN A 253 17.36 31.59 6.88
C ASN A 253 16.85 32.96 7.37
N ILE A 254 16.05 33.66 6.55
CA ILE A 254 15.27 34.82 7.04
C ILE A 254 14.31 34.38 8.17
N ASP A 255 13.97 33.09 8.27
CA ASP A 255 13.07 32.58 9.32
C ASP A 255 13.71 32.53 10.72
N GLY A 256 15.03 32.61 10.83
CA GLY A 256 15.71 32.83 12.11
C GLY A 256 15.57 34.27 12.63
N GLY A 257 15.10 35.19 11.79
CA GLY A 257 14.92 36.61 12.09
C GLY A 257 13.66 36.86 12.91
N VAL A 258 13.66 36.48 14.20
CA VAL A 258 12.59 36.81 15.16
C VAL A 258 11.19 36.59 14.56
N ALA A 259 10.80 35.34 14.33
CA ALA A 259 9.47 34.99 13.83
C ALA A 259 8.39 35.75 14.64
N MET A 260 7.79 36.77 14.02
CA MET A 260 6.77 37.57 14.66
C MET A 260 5.42 36.92 14.37
N PRO A 261 4.58 36.69 15.40
CA PRO A 261 3.19 36.32 15.18
C PRO A 261 2.54 37.36 14.29
N ARG A 262 1.67 36.93 13.37
CA ARG A 262 0.93 37.87 12.52
C ARG A 262 0.07 38.76 13.40
N LEU A 263 -0.06 40.03 13.01
CA LEU A 263 -0.82 41.01 13.80
C LEU A 263 -2.28 40.59 14.02
N GLU A 264 -2.85 39.84 13.07
CA GLU A 264 -4.18 39.22 13.14
C GLU A 264 -4.34 38.23 14.30
N ASP A 265 -3.27 37.53 14.69
CA ASP A 265 -3.29 36.59 15.81
C ASP A 265 -3.19 37.30 17.16
N LEU A 266 -2.67 38.53 17.17
CA LEU A 266 -2.37 39.28 18.39
C LEU A 266 -3.48 40.25 18.79
N LEU A 267 -4.33 40.69 17.84
CA LEU A 267 -5.38 41.68 18.02
C LEU A 267 -6.75 41.12 17.56
N ARG A 268 -7.35 40.21 18.34
CA ARG A 268 -8.63 39.55 17.98
C ARG A 268 -9.85 40.20 18.64
N HIS A 269 -9.67 40.82 19.80
CA HIS A 269 -10.74 41.39 20.61
C HIS A 269 -10.51 42.90 20.84
N PRO A 270 -11.57 43.70 21.04
CA PRO A 270 -11.43 45.14 21.31
C PRO A 270 -10.59 45.44 22.56
N GLU A 271 -10.62 44.55 23.56
CA GLU A 271 -9.76 44.62 24.76
C GLU A 271 -8.25 44.53 24.41
N ASP A 272 -7.89 43.90 23.27
CA ASP A 272 -6.50 43.78 22.84
C ASP A 272 -5.90 45.11 22.40
N LEU A 273 -6.71 46.14 22.17
CA LEU A 273 -6.23 47.50 21.87
C LEU A 273 -5.40 48.08 23.02
N ASP A 274 -5.65 47.65 24.26
CA ASP A 274 -4.86 48.04 25.44
C ASP A 274 -3.44 47.46 25.42
N LYS A 275 -3.20 46.40 24.63
CA LYS A 275 -1.88 45.79 24.44
C LYS A 275 -1.01 46.58 23.45
N ILE A 276 -1.60 47.48 22.64
CA ILE A 276 -0.89 48.23 21.60
C ILE A 276 0.34 48.98 22.13
N PRO A 277 0.30 49.70 23.26
CA PRO A 277 1.49 50.39 23.79
C PRO A 277 2.62 49.44 24.13
N ALA A 278 2.31 48.28 24.73
CA ALA A 278 3.29 47.26 25.09
C ALA A 278 3.89 46.59 23.84
N LEU A 279 3.05 46.24 22.86
CA LEU A 279 3.50 45.72 21.57
C LEU A 279 4.39 46.73 20.85
N LYS A 280 3.98 48.00 20.77
CA LYS A 280 4.77 49.06 20.15
C LYS A 280 6.15 49.20 20.81
N ALA A 281 6.23 49.09 22.13
CA ALA A 281 7.51 49.11 22.86
C ALA A 281 8.36 47.87 22.55
N GLU A 282 7.74 46.68 22.48
CA GLU A 282 8.42 45.42 22.14
C GLU A 282 8.95 45.43 20.69
N TYR A 283 8.10 45.77 19.71
CA TYR A 283 8.48 45.93 18.31
C TYR A 283 9.55 47.00 18.14
N SER A 284 9.49 48.11 18.88
CA SER A 284 10.54 49.13 18.86
C SER A 284 11.87 48.60 19.41
N ARG A 285 11.84 47.79 20.47
CA ARG A 285 13.04 47.16 21.04
C ARG A 285 13.63 46.12 20.10
N LYS A 286 12.78 45.27 19.50
CA LYS A 286 13.19 44.27 18.50
C LYS A 286 13.76 44.93 17.25
N LYS A 287 13.10 45.99 16.74
CA LYS A 287 13.62 46.80 15.64
C LYS A 287 14.99 47.39 16.01
N ALA A 288 15.14 47.98 17.20
CA ALA A 288 16.42 48.52 17.63
C ALA A 288 17.52 47.44 17.72
N ALA A 289 17.17 46.21 18.12
CA ALA A 289 18.10 45.09 18.14
C ALA A 289 18.50 44.64 16.73
N VAL A 290 17.53 44.47 15.82
CA VAL A 290 17.80 44.14 14.40
C VAL A 290 18.61 45.24 13.74
N ASP A 291 18.25 46.51 13.95
CA ASP A 291 18.98 47.68 13.43
C ASP A 291 20.40 47.78 14.00
N ALA A 292 20.63 47.32 15.24
CA ALA A 292 21.96 47.23 15.84
C ALA A 292 22.76 46.07 15.21
N GLN A 293 22.15 44.89 15.06
CA GLN A 293 22.77 43.73 14.42
C GLN A 293 23.07 44.01 12.94
N LEU A 294 22.20 44.72 12.22
CA LEU A 294 22.43 45.12 10.84
C LEU A 294 23.57 46.13 10.75
N ARG A 295 23.65 47.10 11.68
CA ARG A 295 24.77 48.04 11.72
C ARG A 295 26.08 47.35 12.04
N GLU A 296 26.08 46.43 12.99
CA GLU A 296 27.26 45.64 13.36
C GLU A 296 27.69 44.72 12.21
N GLY A 297 26.76 43.95 11.64
CA GLY A 297 27.03 43.10 10.49
C GLY A 297 27.49 43.89 9.26
N LEU A 298 26.87 45.04 8.97
CA LEU A 298 27.30 45.93 7.90
C LEU A 298 28.69 46.48 8.18
N ARG A 299 29.00 46.91 9.41
CA ARG A 299 30.33 47.38 9.81
C ARG A 299 31.38 46.29 9.67
N ASP A 300 31.08 45.07 10.09
CA ASP A 300 31.98 43.91 9.94
C ASP A 300 32.23 43.57 8.47
N GLN A 301 31.20 43.62 7.63
CA GLN A 301 31.33 43.43 6.20
C GLN A 301 32.14 44.57 5.56
N LEU A 302 31.88 45.83 5.94
CA LEU A 302 32.64 46.98 5.46
C LEU A 302 34.10 46.90 5.88
N GLU A 303 34.38 46.51 7.12
CA GLU A 303 35.74 46.30 7.61
C GLU A 303 36.43 45.13 6.90
N THR A 304 35.69 44.05 6.61
CA THR A 304 36.21 42.90 5.85
C THR A 304 36.48 43.27 4.40
N VAL A 305 35.59 44.04 3.76
CA VAL A 305 35.77 44.58 2.42
C VAL A 305 36.92 45.56 2.39
N GLN A 306 37.04 46.45 3.39
CA GLN A 306 38.14 47.40 3.50
C GLN A 306 39.48 46.69 3.70
N ARG A 307 39.54 45.68 4.57
CA ARG A 307 40.71 44.79 4.72
C ARG A 307 41.03 44.06 3.42
N SER A 308 40.02 43.54 2.73
CA SER A 308 40.18 42.86 1.44
C SER A 308 40.68 43.81 0.36
N ILE A 309 40.18 45.05 0.31
CA ILE A 309 40.65 46.11 -0.60
C ILE A 309 42.08 46.51 -0.26
N SER A 310 42.42 46.66 1.02
CA SER A 310 43.81 46.92 1.44
C SER A 310 44.73 45.77 1.05
N GLN A 311 44.30 44.52 1.25
CA GLN A 311 45.04 43.33 0.82
C GLN A 311 45.15 43.23 -0.71
N LEU A 312 44.11 43.58 -1.46
CA LEU A 312 44.13 43.63 -2.92
C LEU A 312 45.04 44.74 -3.42
N THR A 313 45.02 45.91 -2.76
CA THR A 313 45.91 47.03 -3.07
C THR A 313 47.36 46.67 -2.78
N GLU A 314 47.62 46.02 -1.65
CA GLU A 314 48.97 45.53 -1.31
C GLU A 314 49.38 44.39 -2.25
N GLY A 315 48.47 43.48 -2.60
CA GLY A 315 48.69 42.44 -3.59
C GLY A 315 48.99 43.01 -4.97
N GLN A 316 48.26 44.04 -5.40
CA GLN A 316 48.51 44.77 -6.64
C GLN A 316 49.85 45.48 -6.58
N ARG A 317 50.19 46.14 -5.46
CA ARG A 317 51.51 46.75 -5.24
C ARG A 317 52.62 45.69 -5.29
N HIS A 318 52.43 44.52 -4.71
CA HIS A 318 53.37 43.40 -4.81
C HIS A 318 53.49 42.88 -6.23
N VAL A 319 52.39 42.76 -6.98
CA VAL A 319 52.41 42.36 -8.40
C VAL A 319 53.12 43.40 -9.26
N LEU A 320 52.85 44.69 -9.03
CA LEU A 320 53.52 45.79 -9.73
C LEU A 320 55.01 45.79 -9.39
N LYS A 321 55.38 45.63 -8.12
CA LYS A 321 56.77 45.51 -7.68
C LYS A 321 57.44 44.28 -8.29
N THR A 322 56.77 43.13 -8.29
CA THR A 322 57.28 41.89 -8.92
C THR A 322 57.44 42.08 -10.42
N ARG A 323 56.53 42.81 -11.07
CA ARG A 323 56.64 43.17 -12.49
C ARG A 323 57.81 44.12 -12.73
N ASP A 324 58.03 45.10 -11.86
CA ASP A 324 59.16 46.03 -11.97
C ASP A 324 60.49 45.32 -11.70
N GLU A 325 60.52 44.41 -10.71
CA GLU A 325 61.64 43.52 -10.45
C GLU A 325 61.89 42.56 -11.62
N LEU A 326 60.85 41.97 -12.21
CA LEU A 326 60.95 41.11 -13.40
C LEU A 326 61.41 41.89 -14.63
N GLN A 327 60.95 43.14 -14.81
CA GLN A 327 61.44 44.03 -15.87
C GLN A 327 62.90 44.44 -15.60
N GLY A 328 63.28 44.63 -14.34
CA GLY A 328 64.65 44.85 -13.93
C GLY A 328 65.52 43.63 -14.23
N ILE A 329 65.04 42.41 -13.92
CA ILE A 329 65.70 41.15 -14.27
C ILE A 329 65.80 41.00 -15.79
N ASP A 330 64.74 41.28 -16.54
CA ASP A 330 64.74 41.19 -18.00
C ASP A 330 65.70 42.20 -18.62
N LYS A 331 65.74 43.43 -18.10
CA LYS A 331 66.71 44.45 -18.50
C LYS A 331 68.15 44.05 -18.17
N LEU A 332 68.42 43.60 -16.95
CA LEU A 332 69.75 43.10 -16.56
C LEU A 332 70.15 41.87 -17.36
N CYS A 333 69.20 40.98 -17.66
CA CYS A 333 69.39 39.86 -18.56
C CYS A 333 69.78 40.39 -19.93
N ALA A 334 68.97 41.21 -20.59
CA ALA A 334 69.26 41.79 -21.91
C ALA A 334 70.61 42.53 -21.96
N GLU A 335 70.93 43.34 -20.94
CA GLU A 335 72.23 44.00 -20.79
C GLU A 335 73.36 42.99 -20.65
N SER A 336 73.18 41.93 -19.86
CA SER A 336 74.15 40.83 -19.75
C SER A 336 74.27 40.02 -21.04
N GLN A 337 73.19 39.88 -21.83
CA GLN A 337 73.22 39.22 -23.14
C GLN A 337 74.04 40.02 -24.15
N GLY A 338 74.02 41.36 -24.06
CA GLY A 338 74.88 42.23 -24.84
C GLY A 338 76.33 42.27 -24.33
N THR A 339 76.54 42.09 -23.03
CA THR A 339 77.87 42.13 -22.39
C THR A 339 78.68 40.85 -22.63
N VAL A 340 78.01 39.70 -22.66
CA VAL A 340 78.61 38.41 -23.01
C VAL A 340 78.49 38.24 -24.52
N GLY A 341 79.62 38.40 -25.25
CA GLY A 341 79.69 38.44 -26.71
C GLY A 341 79.05 37.29 -27.50
N ASP A 342 78.54 36.25 -26.84
CA ASP A 342 77.88 35.10 -27.45
C ASP A 342 76.71 34.54 -26.62
N PHE A 343 76.06 35.34 -25.75
CA PHE A 343 74.96 34.83 -24.91
C PHE A 343 73.84 34.14 -25.72
N SER A 344 73.53 34.67 -26.91
CA SER A 344 72.54 34.04 -27.79
C SER A 344 72.93 32.61 -28.20
N GLN A 345 74.23 32.31 -28.29
CA GLN A 345 74.73 30.96 -28.54
C GLN A 345 74.61 30.08 -27.29
N ILE A 346 74.86 30.63 -26.09
CA ILE A 346 74.72 29.91 -24.82
C ILE A 346 73.24 29.57 -24.55
N ASP A 347 72.30 30.50 -24.78
CA ASP A 347 70.87 30.22 -24.62
C ASP A 347 70.40 29.17 -25.64
N LYS A 348 70.86 29.28 -26.89
CA LYS A 348 70.65 28.23 -27.90
C LYS A 348 71.20 26.89 -27.42
N LEU A 349 72.43 26.84 -26.90
CA LEU A 349 73.05 25.63 -26.38
C LEU A 349 72.26 25.05 -25.19
N ALA A 350 71.79 25.90 -24.26
CA ALA A 350 71.01 25.47 -23.10
C ALA A 350 69.63 24.93 -23.51
N ARG A 351 68.97 25.54 -24.51
CA ARG A 351 67.73 25.00 -25.09
C ARG A 351 67.98 23.69 -25.81
N ILE A 352 69.06 23.61 -26.59
CA ILE A 352 69.50 22.39 -27.26
C ILE A 352 69.76 21.29 -26.23
N GLN A 353 70.47 21.57 -25.13
CA GLN A 353 70.75 20.63 -24.05
C GLN A 353 69.47 20.15 -23.36
N ARG A 354 68.54 21.04 -23.01
CA ARG A 354 67.25 20.65 -22.43
C ARG A 354 66.43 19.80 -23.39
N ASN A 355 66.43 20.14 -24.67
CA ASN A 355 65.75 19.35 -25.70
C ASN A 355 66.41 17.98 -25.85
N PHE A 356 67.75 17.90 -25.83
CA PHE A 356 68.47 16.63 -25.84
C PHE A 356 68.17 15.80 -24.59
N GLU A 357 68.15 16.40 -23.41
CA GLU A 357 67.82 15.72 -22.17
C GLU A 357 66.39 15.17 -22.20
N ALA A 358 65.41 15.98 -22.62
CA ALA A 358 64.04 15.54 -22.82
C ALA A 358 63.93 14.40 -23.86
N THR A 359 64.70 14.49 -24.95
CA THR A 359 64.76 13.45 -25.99
C THR A 359 65.39 12.16 -25.45
N ILE A 360 66.45 12.25 -24.65
CA ILE A 360 67.09 11.11 -24.00
C ILE A 360 66.13 10.46 -23.00
N MET A 361 65.37 11.25 -22.24
CA MET A 361 64.37 10.74 -21.29
C MET A 361 63.21 10.05 -22.03
N MET A 362 62.73 10.63 -23.14
CA MET A 362 61.71 10.01 -23.99
C MET A 362 62.21 8.70 -24.60
N LYS A 363 63.44 8.69 -25.14
CA LYS A 363 64.08 7.49 -25.68
C LYS A 363 64.19 6.39 -24.62
N LYS A 364 64.75 6.71 -23.45
CA LYS A 364 64.90 5.73 -22.35
C LYS A 364 63.54 5.18 -21.92
N GLY A 365 62.52 6.03 -21.83
CA GLY A 365 61.17 5.60 -21.50
C GLY A 365 60.56 4.68 -22.57
N LEU A 366 60.78 4.95 -23.87
CA LEU A 366 60.35 4.05 -24.96
C LEU A 366 61.08 2.71 -24.90
N GLU A 367 62.39 2.72 -24.65
CA GLU A 367 63.23 1.52 -24.54
C GLU A 367 62.87 0.68 -23.31
N SER A 368 62.55 1.30 -22.17
CA SER A 368 62.18 0.57 -20.94
C SER A 368 60.71 0.15 -20.90
N PHE A 369 59.83 0.80 -21.67
CA PHE A 369 58.38 0.65 -21.58
C PHE A 369 57.90 -0.81 -21.54
N HIS A 370 58.38 -1.65 -22.46
CA HIS A 370 57.95 -3.05 -22.55
C HIS A 370 58.48 -3.90 -21.39
N ASN A 371 59.66 -3.59 -20.86
CA ASN A 371 60.23 -4.27 -19.70
C ASN A 371 59.48 -3.88 -18.42
N ASP A 372 59.21 -2.59 -18.26
CA ASP A 372 58.43 -2.05 -17.14
C ASP A 372 57.01 -2.63 -17.15
N LEU A 373 56.40 -2.77 -18.32
CA LEU A 373 55.09 -3.41 -18.48
C LEU A 373 55.11 -4.90 -18.15
N THR A 374 56.16 -5.61 -18.55
CA THR A 374 56.34 -7.03 -18.22
C THR A 374 56.50 -7.25 -16.71
N GLU A 375 57.15 -6.31 -16.02
CA GLU A 375 57.25 -6.33 -14.56
C GLU A 375 55.87 -6.12 -13.90
N VAL A 376 55.04 -5.21 -14.43
CA VAL A 376 53.65 -5.06 -13.95
C VAL A 376 52.86 -6.36 -14.14
N GLU A 377 52.95 -7.00 -15.30
CA GLU A 377 52.27 -8.28 -15.53
C GLU A 377 52.77 -9.38 -14.59
N ARG A 378 54.06 -9.38 -14.22
CA ARG A 378 54.59 -10.30 -13.21
C ARG A 378 53.94 -10.04 -11.85
N LEU A 379 53.85 -8.79 -11.43
CA LEU A 379 53.20 -8.40 -10.17
C LEU A 379 51.72 -8.80 -10.14
N LEU A 380 50.97 -8.55 -11.22
CA LEU A 380 49.56 -8.94 -11.32
C LEU A 380 49.36 -10.46 -11.31
N ARG A 381 50.23 -11.20 -11.99
CA ARG A 381 50.20 -12.68 -11.99
C ARG A 381 50.55 -13.30 -10.64
N GLU A 382 51.35 -12.61 -9.82
CA GLU A 382 51.57 -12.99 -8.43
C GLU A 382 50.35 -12.73 -7.57
N ASP A 383 49.69 -11.59 -7.76
CA ASP A 383 48.44 -11.26 -7.06
C ASP A 383 47.28 -12.19 -7.49
N ASP A 384 47.28 -12.74 -8.71
CA ASP A 384 46.31 -13.78 -9.14
C ASP A 384 46.40 -15.07 -8.30
N GLN A 385 47.55 -15.35 -7.67
CA GLN A 385 47.73 -16.53 -6.82
C GLN A 385 47.12 -16.34 -5.43
N ASP A 386 46.93 -15.09 -5.01
CA ASP A 386 46.31 -14.71 -3.74
C ASP A 386 45.41 -13.49 -3.95
N LEU A 387 44.26 -13.74 -4.59
CA LEU A 387 43.26 -12.71 -4.90
C LEU A 387 42.65 -12.06 -3.64
N GLU A 388 42.77 -12.69 -2.48
CA GLU A 388 42.25 -12.16 -1.22
C GLU A 388 43.19 -11.08 -0.65
N ASN A 389 44.51 -11.29 -0.69
CA ASN A 389 45.48 -10.34 -0.12
C ASN A 389 46.11 -9.38 -1.12
N GLN A 390 46.28 -9.75 -2.40
CA GLN A 390 46.91 -8.98 -3.48
C GLN A 390 48.05 -8.05 -2.99
N PRO A 391 49.16 -8.61 -2.49
CA PRO A 391 50.25 -7.84 -1.86
C PRO A 391 50.88 -6.80 -2.79
N ASN A 392 50.92 -7.06 -4.09
CA ASN A 392 51.58 -6.21 -5.08
C ASN A 392 50.69 -5.09 -5.64
N LEU A 393 49.42 -5.01 -5.26
CA LEU A 393 48.43 -4.11 -5.87
C LEU A 393 48.85 -2.62 -5.88
N LEU A 394 49.51 -2.11 -4.82
CA LEU A 394 50.02 -0.73 -4.80
C LEU A 394 51.20 -0.54 -5.75
N ASN A 395 52.09 -1.52 -5.82
CA ASN A 395 53.26 -1.46 -6.68
C ASN A 395 52.82 -1.49 -8.14
N ALA A 396 51.87 -2.38 -8.47
CA ALA A 396 51.23 -2.42 -9.79
C ALA A 396 50.54 -1.09 -10.12
N HIS A 397 49.73 -0.53 -9.20
CA HIS A 397 49.08 0.78 -9.37
C HIS A 397 50.07 1.91 -9.66
N MET A 398 51.17 1.97 -8.90
CA MET A 398 52.21 3.00 -9.07
C MET A 398 52.92 2.86 -10.42
N ALA A 399 53.27 1.64 -10.81
CA ALA A 399 53.93 1.35 -12.08
C ALA A 399 53.01 1.64 -13.27
N ILE A 400 51.75 1.18 -13.23
CA ILE A 400 50.74 1.48 -14.25
C ILE A 400 50.51 2.98 -14.38
N THR A 401 50.43 3.71 -13.25
CA THR A 401 50.28 5.17 -13.28
C THR A 401 51.46 5.83 -14.01
N ARG A 402 52.70 5.42 -13.75
CA ARG A 402 53.88 5.94 -14.45
C ARG A 402 53.86 5.61 -15.94
N LEU A 403 53.47 4.39 -16.32
CA LEU A 403 53.36 3.98 -17.72
C LEU A 403 52.26 4.75 -18.46
N ARG A 404 51.11 4.98 -17.83
CA ARG A 404 50.05 5.84 -18.37
C ARG A 404 50.52 7.28 -18.53
N ASP A 405 51.16 7.87 -17.52
CA ASP A 405 51.66 9.24 -17.57
C ASP A 405 52.74 9.40 -18.66
N PHE A 406 53.61 8.40 -18.84
CA PHE A 406 54.59 8.37 -19.93
C PHE A 406 53.93 8.29 -21.31
N ARG A 407 52.96 7.38 -21.48
CA ARG A 407 52.16 7.28 -22.71
C ARG A 407 51.50 8.61 -23.04
N ASP A 408 50.85 9.24 -22.07
CA ASP A 408 50.14 10.51 -22.25
C ASP A 408 51.09 11.66 -22.63
N GLU A 409 52.33 11.64 -22.12
CA GLU A 409 53.35 12.61 -22.51
C GLU A 409 53.88 12.36 -23.92
N ALA A 410 54.19 11.10 -24.26
CA ALA A 410 54.63 10.74 -25.60
C ALA A 410 53.57 11.06 -26.67
N MET A 411 52.30 10.75 -26.39
CA MET A 411 51.17 11.04 -27.28
C MET A 411 50.92 12.55 -27.42
N ASP A 412 51.12 13.36 -26.38
CA ASP A 412 51.00 14.81 -26.49
C ASP A 412 52.16 15.43 -27.27
N GLN A 413 53.38 14.91 -27.14
CA GLN A 413 54.53 15.38 -27.91
C GLN A 413 54.37 15.10 -29.41
N ILE A 414 53.92 13.90 -29.80
CA ILE A 414 53.72 13.58 -31.22
C ILE A 414 52.58 14.38 -31.85
N ARG A 415 51.49 14.64 -31.11
CA ARG A 415 50.36 15.45 -31.58
C ARG A 415 50.69 16.94 -31.71
N LYS A 416 51.67 17.43 -30.95
CA LYS A 416 52.19 18.80 -31.06
C LYS A 416 53.27 18.93 -32.13
N ALA A 417 53.83 17.82 -32.59
CA ALA A 417 54.83 17.83 -33.66
C ALA A 417 54.20 18.22 -35.00
N ARG A 418 55.02 18.74 -35.92
CA ARG A 418 54.58 19.08 -37.28
C ARG A 418 54.24 17.84 -38.11
N ASP A 419 54.87 16.72 -37.78
CA ASP A 419 54.73 15.44 -38.44
C ASP A 419 54.17 14.42 -37.44
N SER A 420 52.89 14.06 -37.63
CA SER A 420 52.18 13.08 -36.82
C SER A 420 52.07 11.72 -37.52
N SER A 421 52.82 11.47 -38.60
CA SER A 421 52.78 10.22 -39.36
C SER A 421 53.03 8.97 -38.51
N ASN A 422 53.87 9.09 -37.48
CA ASN A 422 54.21 8.00 -36.56
C ASN A 422 53.25 7.85 -35.36
N GLU A 423 52.18 8.65 -35.28
CA GLU A 423 51.21 8.55 -34.17
C GLU A 423 50.59 7.14 -34.10
N ALA A 424 50.25 6.56 -35.25
CA ALA A 424 49.68 5.20 -35.32
C ALA A 424 50.65 4.14 -34.75
N THR A 425 51.93 4.20 -35.12
CA THR A 425 52.97 3.30 -34.61
C THR A 425 53.15 3.44 -33.10
N LEU A 426 53.05 4.66 -32.57
CA LEU A 426 53.16 4.90 -31.14
C LEU A 426 51.93 4.38 -30.37
N VAL A 427 50.74 4.51 -30.94
CA VAL A 427 49.52 3.90 -30.40
C VAL A 427 49.64 2.38 -30.34
N GLU A 428 50.12 1.75 -31.43
CA GLU A 428 50.37 0.31 -31.49
C GLU A 428 51.41 -0.13 -30.44
N TRP A 429 52.50 0.64 -30.27
CA TRP A 429 53.53 0.37 -29.27
C TRP A 429 52.98 0.32 -27.84
N PHE A 430 52.01 1.19 -27.55
CA PHE A 430 51.37 1.27 -26.24
C PHE A 430 50.17 0.35 -26.06
N GLN A 431 49.73 -0.38 -27.09
CA GLN A 431 48.50 -1.17 -27.06
C GLN A 431 48.48 -2.23 -25.94
N ARG A 432 49.62 -2.88 -25.67
CA ARG A 432 49.73 -3.88 -24.58
C ARG A 432 49.42 -3.29 -23.20
N LEU A 433 49.64 -1.98 -22.99
CA LEU A 433 49.31 -1.32 -21.74
C LEU A 433 47.79 -1.36 -21.47
N ASP A 434 46.95 -1.26 -22.50
CA ASP A 434 45.49 -1.28 -22.31
C ASP A 434 45.03 -2.63 -21.74
N SER A 435 45.58 -3.74 -22.21
CA SER A 435 45.28 -5.08 -21.65
C SER A 435 45.73 -5.23 -20.20
N VAL A 436 46.89 -4.66 -19.84
CA VAL A 436 47.39 -4.68 -18.45
C VAL A 436 46.57 -3.77 -17.55
N ILE A 437 46.07 -2.66 -18.09
CA ILE A 437 45.13 -1.77 -17.40
C ILE A 437 43.83 -2.51 -17.08
N GLU A 438 43.24 -3.21 -18.06
CA GLU A 438 42.03 -4.01 -17.84
C GLU A 438 42.26 -5.09 -16.78
N TRP A 439 43.39 -5.79 -16.83
CA TRP A 439 43.75 -6.81 -15.84
C TRP A 439 43.89 -6.22 -14.42
N PHE A 440 44.53 -5.06 -14.27
CA PHE A 440 44.59 -4.37 -12.99
C PHE A 440 43.20 -3.87 -12.53
N ASP A 441 42.36 -3.43 -13.45
CA ASP A 441 41.00 -2.99 -13.14
C ASP A 441 40.13 -4.15 -12.65
N ASP A 442 40.33 -5.37 -13.17
CA ASP A 442 39.69 -6.58 -12.66
C ASP A 442 40.11 -6.92 -11.22
N HIS A 443 41.39 -6.74 -10.87
CA HIS A 443 41.90 -6.91 -9.52
C HIS A 443 41.26 -5.92 -8.54
N VAL A 444 41.23 -4.64 -8.93
CA VAL A 444 40.57 -3.57 -8.17
C VAL A 444 39.08 -3.84 -8.04
N GLY A 445 38.41 -4.23 -9.13
CA GLY A 445 36.99 -4.58 -9.15
C GLY A 445 36.66 -5.72 -8.19
N THR A 446 37.46 -6.80 -8.24
CA THR A 446 37.33 -7.96 -7.34
C THR A 446 37.52 -7.56 -5.87
N ALA A 447 38.50 -6.71 -5.59
CA ALA A 447 38.72 -6.20 -4.23
C ALA A 447 37.54 -5.35 -3.73
N ILE A 448 36.94 -4.53 -4.59
CA ILE A 448 35.77 -3.72 -4.24
C ILE A 448 34.55 -4.59 -3.95
N MET A 449 34.28 -5.60 -4.79
CA MET A 449 33.14 -6.51 -4.61
C MET A 449 33.24 -7.34 -3.31
N ASN A 450 34.45 -7.57 -2.81
CA ASN A 450 34.70 -8.34 -1.58
C ASN A 450 34.98 -7.46 -0.34
N LEU A 451 34.72 -6.15 -0.39
CA LEU A 451 35.01 -5.23 0.72
C LEU A 451 34.35 -5.64 2.04
N ILE A 452 33.08 -6.07 2.01
CA ILE A 452 32.35 -6.48 3.21
C ILE A 452 32.96 -7.77 3.80
N PRO A 453 33.11 -8.87 3.02
CA PRO A 453 33.84 -10.06 3.48
C PRO A 453 35.23 -9.77 4.03
N LEU A 454 36.03 -8.93 3.35
CA LEU A 454 37.39 -8.59 3.79
C LEU A 454 37.40 -7.91 5.17
N VAL A 455 36.40 -7.07 5.47
CA VAL A 455 36.26 -6.47 6.80
C VAL A 455 35.82 -7.51 7.84
N GLN A 456 34.95 -8.46 7.45
CA GLN A 456 34.49 -9.53 8.34
C GLN A 456 35.60 -10.54 8.70
N THR A 457 36.47 -10.86 7.75
CA THR A 457 37.66 -11.71 7.96
C THR A 457 38.84 -10.95 8.61
N ASP A 458 38.64 -9.68 9.01
CA ASP A 458 39.65 -8.80 9.60
C ASP A 458 40.89 -8.55 8.71
N ASN A 459 40.75 -8.66 7.37
CA ASN A 459 41.80 -8.33 6.41
C ASN A 459 41.89 -6.80 6.18
N ARG A 460 42.33 -6.10 7.23
CA ARG A 460 42.46 -4.63 7.23
C ARG A 460 43.46 -4.12 6.20
N SER A 461 44.51 -4.89 5.93
CA SER A 461 45.56 -4.54 4.97
C SER A 461 45.00 -4.31 3.57
N MET A 462 44.16 -5.23 3.08
CA MET A 462 43.62 -5.14 1.73
C MET A 462 42.66 -3.95 1.58
N VAL A 463 41.80 -3.74 2.58
CA VAL A 463 40.86 -2.60 2.63
C VAL A 463 41.61 -1.26 2.58
N VAL A 464 42.68 -1.11 3.38
CA VAL A 464 43.51 0.10 3.38
C VAL A 464 44.23 0.28 2.04
N ARG A 465 44.75 -0.82 1.47
CA ARG A 465 45.46 -0.80 0.18
C ARG A 465 44.55 -0.27 -0.94
N LEU A 466 43.34 -0.82 -1.04
CA LEU A 466 42.32 -0.36 -1.99
C LEU A 466 41.91 1.10 -1.73
N ALA A 467 41.71 1.48 -0.46
CA ALA A 467 41.38 2.84 -0.08
C ALA A 467 42.44 3.86 -0.53
N LEU A 468 43.73 3.50 -0.41
CA LEU A 468 44.84 4.35 -0.85
C LEU A 468 44.86 4.54 -2.36
N ILE A 469 44.60 3.48 -3.14
CA ILE A 469 44.51 3.55 -4.61
C ILE A 469 43.40 4.52 -5.00
N VAL A 470 42.18 4.30 -4.52
CA VAL A 470 41.02 5.14 -4.86
C VAL A 470 41.22 6.59 -4.38
N MET A 471 41.84 6.83 -3.22
CA MET A 471 42.14 8.18 -2.74
C MET A 471 43.17 8.89 -3.62
N ASN A 472 44.22 8.19 -4.06
CA ASN A 472 45.25 8.76 -4.92
C ASN A 472 44.68 9.10 -6.30
N GLU A 473 43.89 8.19 -6.87
CA GLU A 473 43.21 8.41 -8.15
C GLU A 473 42.18 9.53 -8.07
N GLU A 474 41.37 9.63 -7.01
CA GLU A 474 40.46 10.77 -6.78
C GLU A 474 41.22 12.10 -6.73
N LYS A 475 42.38 12.13 -6.05
CA LYS A 475 43.23 13.32 -5.98
C LYS A 475 43.79 13.67 -7.36
N ASN A 476 44.24 12.69 -8.14
CA ASN A 476 44.75 12.91 -9.49
C ASN A 476 43.64 13.42 -10.41
N ASP A 477 42.48 12.77 -10.42
CA ASP A 477 41.31 13.19 -11.20
C ASP A 477 40.86 14.62 -10.85
N SER A 478 40.89 15.00 -9.56
CA SER A 478 40.56 16.37 -9.14
C SER A 478 41.53 17.41 -9.72
N LYS A 479 42.83 17.10 -9.80
CA LYS A 479 43.83 17.97 -10.42
C LYS A 479 43.60 18.06 -11.93
N VAL A 480 43.30 16.94 -12.58
CA VAL A 480 43.01 16.91 -14.02
C VAL A 480 41.80 17.78 -14.33
N ARG A 481 40.69 17.63 -13.60
CA ARG A 481 39.48 18.45 -13.79
C ARG A 481 39.76 19.94 -13.54
N ALA A 482 40.48 20.27 -12.47
CA ALA A 482 40.85 21.66 -12.18
C ALA A 482 41.73 22.27 -13.30
N LEU A 483 42.64 21.48 -13.86
CA LEU A 483 43.48 21.89 -14.98
C LEU A 483 42.67 22.05 -16.27
N GLN A 484 41.74 21.14 -16.56
CA GLN A 484 40.83 21.25 -17.70
C GLN A 484 39.91 22.48 -17.59
N GLU A 485 39.41 22.78 -16.39
CA GLU A 485 38.57 23.96 -16.15
C GLU A 485 39.38 25.26 -16.29
N ALA A 486 40.57 25.32 -15.69
CA ALA A 486 41.47 26.46 -15.85
C ALA A 486 41.86 26.69 -17.32
N GLN A 487 41.96 25.62 -18.11
CA GLN A 487 42.20 25.72 -19.55
C GLN A 487 41.02 26.28 -20.34
N LYS A 488 39.78 26.02 -19.91
CA LYS A 488 38.57 26.58 -20.52
C LYS A 488 38.43 28.08 -20.21
N ASP A 489 38.60 28.46 -18.94
CA ASP A 489 38.38 29.84 -18.50
C ASP A 489 39.44 30.81 -18.99
N HIS A 490 40.68 30.34 -19.16
CA HIS A 490 41.81 31.20 -19.47
C HIS A 490 42.63 30.64 -20.63
N LYS A 491 42.27 30.95 -21.88
CA LYS A 491 43.08 30.57 -23.06
C LYS A 491 44.57 30.93 -22.92
N ALA A 492 44.88 32.08 -22.29
CA ALA A 492 46.24 32.55 -22.09
C ALA A 492 47.00 31.85 -20.95
N LEU A 493 46.31 31.41 -19.88
CA LEU A 493 46.92 30.56 -18.85
C LEU A 493 47.00 29.11 -19.33
N ALA A 494 46.04 28.66 -20.13
CA ALA A 494 45.99 27.33 -20.71
C ALA A 494 47.28 26.99 -21.47
N SER A 495 47.80 27.93 -22.26
CA SER A 495 49.06 27.74 -22.98
C SER A 495 50.26 27.63 -22.02
N ARG A 496 50.29 28.41 -20.94
CA ARG A 496 51.35 28.35 -19.91
C ARG A 496 51.27 27.08 -19.04
N PHE A 497 50.06 26.62 -18.71
CA PHE A 497 49.86 25.38 -17.96
C PHE A 497 50.14 24.15 -18.83
N LYS A 498 49.76 24.17 -20.12
CA LYS A 498 50.12 23.12 -21.10
C LYS A 498 51.61 22.94 -21.29
N SER A 499 52.45 23.91 -20.91
CA SER A 499 53.91 23.79 -20.97
C SER A 499 54.56 23.34 -19.65
N MET A 500 53.83 23.35 -18.53
CA MET A 500 54.35 22.93 -17.22
C MET A 500 54.16 21.41 -16.96
N ASN A 501 53.74 20.68 -18.00
CA ASN A 501 53.34 19.27 -18.07
C ASN A 501 54.21 18.31 -17.22
N LEU A 502 53.77 18.01 -16.00
CA LEU A 502 54.08 16.75 -15.31
C LEU A 502 52.81 16.32 -14.55
N GLY A 503 51.91 15.61 -15.21
CA GLY A 503 50.76 15.05 -14.52
C GLY A 503 49.77 14.34 -15.44
N PRO A 504 48.88 13.50 -14.88
CA PRO A 504 47.86 12.78 -15.62
C PRO A 504 47.00 13.77 -16.42
N LYS A 505 46.72 13.44 -17.69
CA LYS A 505 45.95 14.32 -18.60
C LYS A 505 44.49 13.88 -18.72
N THR A 506 44.17 12.65 -18.34
CA THR A 506 42.83 12.06 -18.42
C THR A 506 42.29 11.70 -17.05
N VAL A 507 41.00 11.95 -16.85
CA VAL A 507 40.25 11.47 -15.67
C VAL A 507 40.08 9.96 -15.81
N ARG A 508 40.41 9.20 -14.76
CA ARG A 508 40.39 7.73 -14.77
C ARG A 508 39.13 7.14 -14.13
N GLY A 509 38.50 7.86 -13.20
CA GLY A 509 37.15 7.52 -12.73
C GLY A 509 37.07 6.40 -11.68
N TYR A 510 38.18 6.05 -11.03
CA TYR A 510 38.20 4.96 -10.03
C TYR A 510 37.27 5.23 -8.85
N LYS A 511 37.07 6.50 -8.47
CA LYS A 511 36.16 6.84 -7.37
C LYS A 511 34.70 6.59 -7.76
N GLU A 512 34.34 6.93 -8.98
CA GLU A 512 33.02 6.73 -9.56
C GLU A 512 32.75 5.22 -9.73
N ASN A 513 33.73 4.47 -10.26
CA ASN A 513 33.65 3.00 -10.37
C ASN A 513 33.54 2.33 -9.00
N PHE A 514 34.28 2.81 -7.99
CA PHE A 514 34.16 2.33 -6.61
C PHE A 514 32.74 2.45 -6.06
N LEU A 515 32.09 3.61 -6.25
CA LEU A 515 30.72 3.82 -5.80
C LEU A 515 29.74 2.92 -6.58
N LYS A 516 29.93 2.80 -7.89
CA LYS A 516 29.12 1.93 -8.75
C LYS A 516 29.24 0.45 -8.40
N SER A 517 30.42 -0.02 -8.02
CA SER A 517 30.62 -1.40 -7.61
C SER A 517 29.92 -1.74 -6.28
N ILE A 518 29.83 -0.77 -5.35
CA ILE A 518 29.00 -0.93 -4.14
C ILE A 518 27.53 -1.13 -4.52
N GLU A 519 27.03 -0.35 -5.49
CA GLU A 519 25.68 -0.50 -6.02
C GLU A 519 25.46 -1.86 -6.69
N LEU A 520 26.40 -2.31 -7.53
CA LEU A 520 26.33 -3.61 -8.21
C LEU A 520 26.33 -4.81 -7.25
N TYR A 521 27.16 -4.75 -6.19
CA TYR A 521 27.14 -5.77 -5.14
C TYR A 521 25.76 -5.82 -4.46
N ALA A 522 25.25 -4.67 -4.04
CA ALA A 522 23.94 -4.59 -3.40
C ALA A 522 22.82 -5.05 -4.34
N GLN A 523 22.89 -4.70 -5.62
CA GLN A 523 21.89 -5.08 -6.63
C GLN A 523 21.74 -6.60 -6.74
N THR A 524 22.85 -7.33 -6.73
CA THR A 524 22.85 -8.80 -6.75
C THR A 524 22.13 -9.38 -5.53
N GLN A 525 22.28 -8.77 -4.36
CA GLN A 525 21.60 -9.21 -3.13
C GLN A 525 20.12 -8.82 -3.12
N PHE A 526 19.77 -7.63 -3.62
CA PHE A 526 18.38 -7.19 -3.79
C PHE A 526 17.60 -8.11 -4.75
N GLU A 527 18.20 -8.54 -5.85
CA GLU A 527 17.57 -9.48 -6.80
C GLU A 527 17.24 -10.82 -6.12
N LYS A 528 18.18 -11.37 -5.35
CA LYS A 528 17.95 -12.60 -4.57
C LYS A 528 16.86 -12.42 -3.51
N SER A 529 16.82 -11.25 -2.86
CA SER A 529 15.77 -10.91 -1.91
C SER A 529 14.41 -10.75 -2.59
N LYS A 530 14.37 -10.28 -3.85
CA LYS A 530 13.17 -10.16 -4.69
C LYS A 530 12.53 -11.52 -4.95
N GLU A 531 13.31 -12.49 -5.43
CA GLU A 531 12.85 -13.86 -5.69
C GLU A 531 12.27 -14.51 -4.42
N THR A 532 12.96 -14.35 -3.28
CA THR A 532 12.52 -14.92 -2.00
C THR A 532 11.21 -14.28 -1.51
N PHE A 533 11.03 -12.98 -1.73
CA PHE A 533 9.86 -12.23 -1.29
C PHE A 533 8.61 -12.55 -2.12
N LEU A 534 8.77 -12.72 -3.44
CA LEU A 534 7.67 -13.10 -4.33
C LEU A 534 7.19 -14.54 -4.08
N ASP A 535 8.09 -15.44 -3.67
CA ASP A 535 7.73 -16.81 -3.28
C ASP A 535 7.07 -16.86 -1.89
N ASP A 536 7.66 -16.18 -0.89
CA ASP A 536 7.17 -16.17 0.48
C ASP A 536 7.26 -14.76 1.10
N PRO A 537 6.13 -14.02 1.15
CA PRO A 537 6.08 -12.66 1.68
C PRO A 537 6.53 -12.54 3.14
N GLU A 538 6.33 -13.58 3.97
CA GLU A 538 6.71 -13.56 5.38
C GLU A 538 8.23 -13.57 5.57
N LYS A 539 8.97 -14.05 4.56
CA LYS A 539 10.44 -14.08 4.58
C LYS A 539 11.08 -12.72 4.28
N LEU A 540 10.32 -11.67 3.96
CA LEU A 540 10.85 -10.34 3.66
C LEU A 540 11.87 -9.84 4.70
N GLU A 541 11.54 -10.00 5.98
CA GLU A 541 12.45 -9.59 7.06
C GLU A 541 13.73 -10.42 7.12
N LYS A 542 13.63 -11.73 6.83
CA LYS A 542 14.77 -12.64 6.82
C LYS A 542 15.65 -12.40 5.59
N SER A 543 15.05 -12.08 4.45
CA SER A 543 15.75 -11.85 3.18
C SER A 543 16.62 -10.59 3.22
N PHE A 544 16.28 -9.59 4.05
CA PHE A 544 17.10 -8.38 4.23
C PHE A 544 18.04 -8.39 5.43
N LYS A 545 18.33 -9.55 6.04
CA LYS A 545 19.34 -9.63 7.12
C LYS A 545 20.74 -9.18 6.67
N TRP A 546 21.13 -9.52 5.44
CA TRP A 546 22.42 -9.12 4.86
C TRP A 546 22.56 -7.58 4.86
N PHE A 547 21.50 -6.86 4.50
CA PHE A 547 21.49 -5.40 4.41
C PHE A 547 21.93 -4.73 5.70
N PHE A 548 21.34 -5.13 6.84
CA PHE A 548 21.67 -4.54 8.14
C PHE A 548 23.01 -5.02 8.67
N ASN A 549 23.39 -6.27 8.38
CA ASN A 549 24.70 -6.81 8.74
C ASN A 549 25.83 -6.08 8.01
N ASP A 550 25.64 -5.76 6.74
CA ASP A 550 26.61 -5.03 5.92
C ASP A 550 26.76 -3.59 6.45
N LEU A 551 25.67 -2.89 6.72
CA LEU A 551 25.72 -1.55 7.33
C LEU A 551 26.39 -1.56 8.71
N PHE A 552 26.12 -2.59 9.53
CA PHE A 552 26.79 -2.76 10.82
C PHE A 552 28.29 -3.01 10.66
N THR A 553 28.68 -3.84 9.68
CA THR A 553 30.08 -4.13 9.33
C THR A 553 30.79 -2.85 8.90
N VAL A 554 30.15 -2.01 8.08
CA VAL A 554 30.71 -0.73 7.66
C VAL A 554 30.88 0.22 8.84
N LYS A 555 29.89 0.31 9.73
CA LYS A 555 29.90 1.16 10.92
C LYS A 555 31.06 0.80 11.86
N GLN A 556 31.20 -0.48 12.21
CA GLN A 556 32.17 -0.91 13.23
C GLN A 556 33.57 -1.15 12.67
N GLY A 557 33.68 -1.75 11.48
CA GLY A 557 34.95 -2.22 10.94
C GLY A 557 35.58 -1.32 9.87
N MET A 558 34.78 -0.70 9.01
CA MET A 558 35.30 -0.03 7.79
C MET A 558 35.63 1.46 7.98
N GLN A 559 34.96 2.16 8.90
CA GLN A 559 35.13 3.61 9.05
C GLN A 559 36.56 4.04 9.44
N SER A 560 37.27 3.22 10.20
CA SER A 560 38.64 3.50 10.66
C SER A 560 39.70 3.24 9.59
N LEU A 561 39.39 2.39 8.60
CA LEU A 561 40.29 1.96 7.53
C LEU A 561 40.23 2.86 6.29
N MET A 562 39.18 3.69 6.21
CA MET A 562 38.87 4.52 5.06
C MET A 562 39.05 6.02 5.37
N PRO A 563 39.25 6.87 4.35
CA PRO A 563 39.43 8.31 4.55
C PRO A 563 38.20 8.95 5.21
N LYS A 564 38.40 9.66 6.33
CA LYS A 564 37.30 10.33 7.06
C LYS A 564 36.48 11.28 6.18
N LYS A 565 37.12 11.93 5.20
CA LYS A 565 36.46 12.83 4.24
C LYS A 565 35.33 12.16 3.45
N TRP A 566 35.43 10.86 3.20
CA TRP A 566 34.42 10.13 2.44
C TRP A 566 33.16 9.84 3.24
N LYS A 567 33.22 9.88 4.58
CA LYS A 567 32.11 9.50 5.45
C LYS A 567 31.49 8.18 5.01
N ILE A 568 32.33 7.14 4.85
CA ILE A 568 31.97 5.90 4.13
C ILE A 568 30.68 5.25 4.65
N TYR A 569 30.43 5.31 5.96
CA TYR A 569 29.19 4.81 6.54
C TYR A 569 27.94 5.55 6.03
N LYS A 570 28.01 6.87 5.88
CA LYS A 570 26.94 7.67 5.26
C LYS A 570 26.78 7.33 3.78
N VAL A 571 27.88 7.11 3.07
CA VAL A 571 27.84 6.74 1.64
C VAL A 571 27.13 5.39 1.46
N TYR A 572 27.53 4.35 2.19
CA TYR A 572 26.86 3.04 2.15
C TYR A 572 25.39 3.16 2.55
N THR A 573 25.10 3.85 3.65
CA THR A 573 23.72 4.05 4.11
C THR A 573 22.86 4.71 3.04
N ASN A 574 23.34 5.81 2.43
CA ASN A 574 22.58 6.52 1.40
C ASN A 574 22.35 5.66 0.16
N ILE A 575 23.37 4.92 -0.30
CA ILE A 575 23.22 4.02 -1.45
C ILE A 575 22.21 2.93 -1.14
N TYR A 576 22.38 2.23 -0.03
CA TYR A 576 21.54 1.11 0.37
C TYR A 576 20.09 1.55 0.64
N HIS A 577 19.91 2.69 1.30
CA HIS A 577 18.60 3.27 1.55
C HIS A 577 17.90 3.66 0.26
N ARG A 578 18.60 4.34 -0.68
CA ARG A 578 18.06 4.65 -2.01
C ARG A 578 17.64 3.38 -2.75
N MET A 579 18.46 2.32 -2.72
CA MET A 579 18.10 1.06 -3.37
C MET A 579 16.93 0.35 -2.71
N MET A 580 16.81 0.41 -1.37
CA MET A 580 15.63 -0.13 -0.65
C MET A 580 14.36 0.64 -1.02
N HIS A 581 14.46 1.97 -1.08
CA HIS A 581 13.38 2.82 -1.58
C HIS A 581 12.99 2.41 -3.00
N ASP A 582 13.92 2.45 -3.95
CA ASP A 582 13.65 2.14 -5.36
C ASP A 582 13.05 0.73 -5.52
N TRP A 583 13.52 -0.25 -4.73
CA TRP A 583 13.01 -1.62 -4.69
C TRP A 583 11.57 -1.73 -4.16
N LEU A 584 11.23 -1.02 -3.08
CA LEU A 584 9.87 -1.02 -2.55
C LEU A 584 8.91 -0.28 -3.47
N ILE A 585 9.34 0.85 -4.02
CA ILE A 585 8.54 1.67 -4.94
C ILE A 585 8.20 0.91 -6.21
N GLU A 586 9.12 0.07 -6.73
CA GLU A 586 8.83 -0.83 -7.86
C GLU A 586 7.60 -1.71 -7.60
N PHE A 587 7.44 -2.24 -6.37
CA PHE A 587 6.27 -3.04 -5.99
C PHE A 587 5.03 -2.20 -5.72
N VAL A 588 5.18 -1.01 -5.15
CA VAL A 588 4.04 -0.11 -4.89
C VAL A 588 3.44 0.40 -6.19
N ASP A 589 4.27 0.61 -7.22
CA ASP A 589 3.84 1.06 -8.54
C ASP A 589 3.26 -0.09 -9.39
N ASP A 590 3.40 -1.34 -8.95
CA ASP A 590 2.82 -2.52 -9.61
C ASP A 590 1.35 -2.73 -9.19
N PRO A 591 0.37 -2.50 -10.08
CA PRO A 591 -1.04 -2.71 -9.77
C PRO A 591 -1.40 -4.19 -9.57
N GLU A 592 -0.54 -5.13 -9.98
CA GLU A 592 -0.74 -6.57 -9.86
C GLU A 592 -0.08 -7.15 -8.59
N LEU A 593 0.39 -6.30 -7.67
CA LEU A 593 1.00 -6.73 -6.42
C LEU A 593 0.04 -7.64 -5.61
N PRO A 594 0.43 -8.88 -5.28
CA PRO A 594 -0.42 -9.77 -4.49
C PRO A 594 -0.74 -9.19 -3.11
N THR A 595 -1.96 -9.42 -2.62
CA THR A 595 -2.47 -8.87 -1.36
C THR A 595 -1.58 -9.19 -0.15
N ALA A 596 -0.99 -10.39 -0.12
CA ALA A 596 -0.06 -10.81 0.94
C ALA A 596 1.26 -10.02 0.91
N ASN A 597 1.79 -9.76 -0.28
CA ASN A 597 3.00 -8.96 -0.48
C ASN A 597 2.77 -7.49 -0.08
N MET A 598 1.62 -6.92 -0.46
CA MET A 598 1.22 -5.58 -0.06
C MET A 598 1.22 -5.42 1.46
N LEU A 599 0.59 -6.37 2.18
CA LEU A 599 0.55 -6.37 3.64
C LEU A 599 1.97 -6.48 4.25
N ALA A 600 2.81 -7.36 3.70
CA ALA A 600 4.19 -7.51 4.17
C ALA A 600 5.01 -6.21 4.00
N ILE A 601 4.81 -5.45 2.92
CA ILE A 601 5.44 -4.13 2.71
C ILE A 601 4.95 -3.10 3.73
N ILE A 602 3.63 -3.05 3.98
CA ILE A 602 3.04 -2.15 4.97
C ILE A 602 3.66 -2.39 6.35
N HIS A 603 3.83 -3.64 6.76
CA HIS A 603 4.46 -3.99 8.04
C HIS A 603 5.98 -3.80 8.04
N TRP A 604 6.62 -3.87 6.86
CA TRP A 604 8.07 -3.71 6.74
C TRP A 604 8.54 -2.28 6.99
N SER A 605 7.78 -1.28 6.56
CA SER A 605 8.16 0.14 6.69
C SER A 605 8.53 0.52 8.13
N GLU A 606 7.68 0.19 9.10
CA GLU A 606 7.91 0.48 10.51
C GLU A 606 9.10 -0.33 11.06
N LYS A 607 9.20 -1.61 10.70
CA LYS A 607 10.31 -2.49 11.10
C LYS A 607 11.65 -2.00 10.54
N TYR A 608 11.67 -1.54 9.30
CA TYR A 608 12.84 -0.98 8.62
C TYR A 608 13.37 0.23 9.39
N TYR A 609 12.51 1.21 9.69
CA TYR A 609 12.93 2.40 10.44
C TYR A 609 13.37 2.07 11.87
N LYS A 610 12.71 1.12 12.56
CA LYS A 610 13.18 0.62 13.87
C LYS A 610 14.57 0.01 13.79
N LYS A 611 14.90 -0.75 12.73
CA LYS A 611 16.24 -1.32 12.53
C LYS A 611 17.28 -0.25 12.16
N MET A 612 16.92 0.71 11.31
CA MET A 612 17.79 1.84 10.96
C MET A 612 18.09 2.73 12.18
N ALA A 613 17.11 2.91 13.07
CA ALA A 613 17.29 3.61 14.35
C ALA A 613 18.33 2.91 15.24
N LYS A 614 18.31 1.58 15.33
CA LYS A 614 19.34 0.79 16.05
C LYS A 614 20.74 0.97 15.45
N LEU A 615 20.84 1.18 14.14
CA LEU A 615 22.09 1.51 13.46
C LEU A 615 22.53 2.97 13.65
N GLY A 616 21.71 3.81 14.27
CA GLY A 616 22.02 5.19 14.65
C GLY A 616 21.53 6.25 13.66
N TRP A 617 20.60 5.90 12.78
CA TRP A 617 19.98 6.82 11.83
C TRP A 617 18.59 7.23 12.27
N LYS A 618 18.30 8.54 12.27
CA LYS A 618 16.94 9.03 12.46
C LYS A 618 16.20 8.97 11.13
N GLN A 619 14.88 8.79 11.19
CA GLN A 619 14.04 8.80 9.99
C GLN A 619 14.20 10.10 9.18
N SER A 620 14.41 11.24 9.85
CA SER A 620 14.68 12.54 9.19
C SER A 620 15.99 12.60 8.40
N ASP A 621 16.95 11.73 8.68
CA ASP A 621 18.23 11.68 7.98
C ASP A 621 18.19 10.77 6.74
N LEU A 622 17.12 9.97 6.60
CA LEU A 622 16.90 8.98 5.55
C LEU A 622 15.87 9.54 4.56
N VAL A 623 16.40 10.20 3.52
CA VAL A 623 15.61 10.83 2.45
C VAL A 623 15.96 10.16 1.13
N PRO A 624 14.97 9.78 0.29
CA PRO A 624 13.51 9.93 0.47
C PRO A 624 12.89 9.02 1.55
N ASN A 625 11.62 9.23 1.94
CA ASN A 625 10.91 8.23 2.75
C ASN A 625 10.92 6.90 1.96
N VAL A 626 11.09 5.76 2.63
CA VAL A 626 11.24 4.45 1.97
C VAL A 626 10.04 4.03 1.11
N LEU A 627 8.87 4.62 1.35
CA LEU A 627 7.62 4.45 0.60
C LEU A 627 7.03 5.79 0.11
N ASP A 628 7.79 6.89 0.11
CA ASP A 628 7.30 8.22 -0.28
C ASP A 628 6.05 8.69 0.48
N ASP A 629 5.92 8.32 1.76
CA ASP A 629 4.75 8.61 2.60
C ASP A 629 3.42 8.00 2.05
N ARG A 630 3.51 6.99 1.17
CA ARG A 630 2.37 6.28 0.56
C ARG A 630 1.83 5.12 1.42
N GLU A 631 2.26 4.98 2.68
CA GLU A 631 1.75 3.92 3.56
C GLU A 631 0.23 4.01 3.74
N GLY A 632 -0.32 5.23 3.83
CA GLY A 632 -1.76 5.44 3.94
C GLY A 632 -2.53 5.02 2.68
N GLU A 633 -1.93 5.18 1.50
CA GLU A 633 -2.50 4.75 0.22
C GLU A 633 -2.51 3.23 0.13
N LEU A 634 -1.40 2.56 0.43
CA LEU A 634 -1.31 1.10 0.45
C LEU A 634 -2.31 0.47 1.42
N VAL A 635 -2.46 1.04 2.61
CA VAL A 635 -3.45 0.57 3.61
C VAL A 635 -4.88 0.72 3.07
N ARG A 636 -5.18 1.84 2.42
CA ARG A 636 -6.48 2.07 1.79
C ARG A 636 -6.73 1.08 0.65
N ASP A 637 -5.73 0.81 -0.18
CA ASP A 637 -5.86 -0.06 -1.35
C ASP A 637 -6.00 -1.52 -0.91
N TRP A 638 -5.24 -1.95 0.11
CA TRP A 638 -5.42 -3.24 0.76
C TRP A 638 -6.83 -3.42 1.32
N ARG A 639 -7.35 -2.42 2.05
CA ARG A 639 -8.75 -2.42 2.53
C ARG A 639 -9.73 -2.55 1.37
N ASN A 640 -9.54 -1.78 0.30
CA ASN A 640 -10.43 -1.79 -0.85
C ASN A 640 -10.42 -3.13 -1.58
N LEU A 641 -9.31 -3.87 -1.59
CA LEU A 641 -9.24 -5.23 -2.14
C LEU A 641 -10.12 -6.21 -1.34
N ILE A 642 -10.11 -6.12 0.00
CA ILE A 642 -10.98 -6.95 0.86
C ILE A 642 -12.45 -6.61 0.60
N ILE A 643 -12.78 -5.32 0.56
CA ILE A 643 -14.15 -4.84 0.29
C ILE A 643 -14.62 -5.30 -1.10
N LYS A 644 -13.80 -5.15 -2.13
CA LYS A 644 -14.12 -5.59 -3.48
C LYS A 644 -14.39 -7.10 -3.52
N THR A 645 -13.55 -7.89 -2.85
CA THR A 645 -13.73 -9.35 -2.77
C THR A 645 -15.04 -9.70 -2.06
N LEU A 646 -15.35 -9.02 -0.95
CA LEU A 646 -16.62 -9.18 -0.23
C LEU A 646 -17.82 -8.89 -1.14
N ASP A 647 -17.81 -7.74 -1.83
CA ASP A 647 -18.89 -7.32 -2.72
C ASP A 647 -19.09 -8.31 -3.88
N GLU A 648 -17.99 -8.77 -4.50
CA GLU A 648 -18.03 -9.76 -5.58
C GLU A 648 -18.60 -11.12 -5.12
N TRP A 649 -18.24 -11.57 -3.92
CA TRP A 649 -18.77 -12.81 -3.35
C TRP A 649 -20.25 -12.67 -3.00
N MET A 650 -20.66 -11.57 -2.34
CA MET A 650 -22.06 -11.30 -2.02
C MET A 650 -22.93 -11.24 -3.27
N GLU A 651 -22.48 -10.56 -4.31
CA GLU A 651 -23.19 -10.46 -5.59
C GLU A 651 -23.30 -11.82 -6.27
N ARG A 652 -22.22 -12.62 -6.32
CA ARG A 652 -22.24 -13.96 -6.92
C ARG A 652 -23.19 -14.90 -6.19
N MET A 653 -23.20 -14.86 -4.85
CA MET A 653 -24.11 -15.67 -4.04
C MET A 653 -25.55 -15.24 -4.27
N PHE A 654 -25.83 -13.93 -4.24
CA PHE A 654 -27.18 -13.42 -4.50
C PHE A 654 -27.65 -13.72 -5.94
N ALA A 655 -26.79 -13.61 -6.93
CA ALA A 655 -27.13 -13.97 -8.32
C ALA A 655 -27.51 -15.45 -8.45
N THR A 656 -26.82 -16.32 -7.69
CA THR A 656 -27.14 -17.76 -7.61
C THR A 656 -28.50 -17.96 -6.95
N ASP A 657 -28.72 -17.35 -5.79
CA ASP A 657 -29.98 -17.46 -5.05
C ASP A 657 -31.17 -16.93 -5.87
N LYS A 658 -31.00 -15.77 -6.49
CA LYS A 658 -32.02 -15.14 -7.35
C LYS A 658 -32.35 -16.04 -8.53
N LYS A 659 -31.35 -16.67 -9.14
CA LYS A 659 -31.57 -17.61 -10.24
C LYS A 659 -32.37 -18.82 -9.76
N SER A 660 -31.94 -19.48 -8.69
CA SER A 660 -32.64 -20.64 -8.11
C SER A 660 -34.07 -20.30 -7.70
N PHE A 661 -34.29 -19.13 -7.11
CA PHE A 661 -35.62 -18.61 -6.77
C PHE A 661 -36.51 -18.43 -8.02
N LEU A 662 -36.00 -17.79 -9.07
CA LEU A 662 -36.76 -17.54 -10.30
C LEU A 662 -37.05 -18.84 -11.09
N GLU A 663 -36.12 -19.80 -11.06
CA GLU A 663 -36.26 -21.11 -11.70
C GLU A 663 -37.07 -22.11 -10.87
N ARG A 664 -37.49 -21.74 -9.65
CA ARG A 664 -38.19 -22.63 -8.70
C ARG A 664 -37.38 -23.88 -8.35
N ASP A 665 -36.08 -23.71 -8.22
CA ASP A 665 -35.14 -24.78 -7.90
C ASP A 665 -35.25 -25.18 -6.43
N MET A 666 -35.92 -26.30 -6.17
CA MET A 666 -36.10 -26.83 -4.81
C MET A 666 -34.83 -27.51 -4.29
N ASP A 667 -33.89 -27.90 -5.16
CA ASP A 667 -32.61 -28.47 -4.74
C ASP A 667 -31.71 -27.40 -4.11
N ALA A 668 -32.00 -26.10 -4.29
CA ALA A 668 -31.31 -25.00 -3.62
C ALA A 668 -31.81 -24.75 -2.18
N LEU A 669 -32.92 -25.37 -1.78
CA LEU A 669 -33.45 -25.34 -0.43
C LEU A 669 -33.03 -26.60 0.33
N ASP A 670 -32.93 -26.48 1.65
CA ASP A 670 -32.70 -27.59 2.56
C ASP A 670 -33.57 -27.43 3.81
N THR A 671 -33.60 -28.47 4.64
CA THR A 671 -34.26 -28.47 5.93
C THR A 671 -33.21 -28.52 7.03
N ASN A 672 -33.25 -27.57 7.98
CA ASN A 672 -32.31 -27.59 9.10
C ASN A 672 -32.61 -28.76 10.06
N SER A 673 -31.78 -28.92 11.09
CA SER A 673 -31.95 -29.96 12.12
C SER A 673 -33.28 -29.90 12.87
N GLU A 674 -33.94 -28.74 12.87
CA GLU A 674 -35.22 -28.52 13.55
C GLU A 674 -36.43 -28.75 12.63
N GLY A 675 -36.21 -28.95 11.32
CA GLY A 675 -37.27 -29.14 10.34
C GLY A 675 -37.59 -27.89 9.51
N TYR A 676 -36.96 -26.75 9.75
CA TYR A 676 -37.26 -25.50 9.06
C TYR A 676 -36.59 -25.41 7.68
N PHE A 677 -37.32 -24.89 6.68
CA PHE A 677 -36.76 -24.61 5.37
C PHE A 677 -35.70 -23.49 5.42
N ARG A 678 -34.62 -23.67 4.67
CA ARG A 678 -33.45 -22.79 4.58
C ARG A 678 -32.91 -22.72 3.16
N THR A 679 -32.32 -21.60 2.79
CA THR A 679 -31.45 -21.57 1.61
C THR A 679 -30.10 -22.21 1.94
N LYS A 680 -29.53 -22.98 1.01
CA LYS A 680 -28.21 -23.61 1.20
C LYS A 680 -27.07 -22.59 1.29
N THR A 681 -27.25 -21.42 0.71
CA THR A 681 -26.21 -20.37 0.62
C THR A 681 -26.08 -19.54 1.90
N LEU A 682 -27.06 -19.55 2.80
CA LEU A 682 -27.02 -18.74 4.03
C LEU A 682 -25.76 -19.01 4.87
N GLY A 683 -25.45 -20.29 5.13
CA GLY A 683 -24.28 -20.68 5.92
C GLY A 683 -22.96 -20.29 5.25
N ASP A 684 -22.86 -20.49 3.93
CA ASP A 684 -21.69 -20.11 3.15
C ASP A 684 -21.45 -18.59 3.14
N MET A 685 -22.53 -17.79 3.14
CA MET A 685 -22.44 -16.33 3.14
C MET A 685 -21.81 -15.84 4.44
N TRP A 686 -22.30 -16.33 5.58
CA TRP A 686 -21.78 -15.95 6.89
C TRP A 686 -20.38 -16.49 7.14
N ARG A 687 -20.05 -17.68 6.62
CA ARG A 687 -18.67 -18.20 6.64
C ARG A 687 -17.73 -17.31 5.83
N MET A 688 -18.11 -16.88 4.64
CA MET A 688 -17.33 -15.95 3.81
C MET A 688 -17.15 -14.60 4.52
N ILE A 689 -18.19 -14.05 5.15
CA ILE A 689 -18.08 -12.80 5.93
C ILE A 689 -17.05 -12.95 7.06
N HIS A 690 -17.07 -14.08 7.79
CA HIS A 690 -16.08 -14.37 8.83
C HIS A 690 -14.66 -14.47 8.25
N GLU A 691 -14.47 -15.18 7.12
CA GLU A 691 -13.17 -15.29 6.45
C GLU A 691 -12.61 -13.91 6.05
N GLN A 692 -13.45 -13.02 5.49
CA GLN A 692 -13.04 -11.66 5.11
C GLN A 692 -12.77 -10.75 6.32
N LEU A 693 -13.47 -10.97 7.43
CA LEU A 693 -13.21 -10.27 8.70
C LEU A 693 -11.84 -10.67 9.26
N MET A 694 -11.54 -11.97 9.25
CA MET A 694 -10.23 -12.47 9.65
C MET A 694 -9.12 -11.98 8.72
N ALA A 695 -9.38 -11.90 7.41
CA ALA A 695 -8.45 -11.29 6.45
C ALA A 695 -8.12 -9.83 6.82
N ALA A 696 -9.11 -9.04 7.21
CA ALA A 696 -8.92 -7.65 7.65
C ALA A 696 -8.12 -7.55 8.96
N SER A 697 -8.30 -8.52 9.87
CA SER A 697 -7.61 -8.56 11.16
C SER A 697 -6.08 -8.65 11.02
N TYR A 698 -5.56 -9.31 9.98
CA TYR A 698 -4.12 -9.46 9.75
C TYR A 698 -3.38 -8.15 9.45
N SER A 699 -4.09 -7.04 9.21
CA SER A 699 -3.42 -5.74 9.14
C SER A 699 -2.85 -5.24 10.45
N ASP A 700 -3.34 -5.75 11.59
CA ASP A 700 -3.12 -5.16 12.91
C ASP A 700 -3.56 -3.68 12.98
N ARG A 701 -4.51 -3.26 12.13
CA ARG A 701 -4.96 -1.88 11.96
C ARG A 701 -6.47 -1.76 12.12
N THR A 702 -6.90 -1.18 13.25
CA THR A 702 -8.33 -1.02 13.56
C THR A 702 -9.08 -0.18 12.52
N ASP A 703 -8.44 0.83 11.93
CA ASP A 703 -9.02 1.68 10.88
C ASP A 703 -9.32 0.93 9.58
N VAL A 704 -8.60 -0.16 9.31
CA VAL A 704 -8.93 -1.03 8.18
C VAL A 704 -10.09 -1.93 8.55
N THR A 705 -9.99 -2.63 9.67
CA THR A 705 -11.01 -3.58 10.12
C THR A 705 -12.37 -2.92 10.26
N GLU A 706 -12.45 -1.75 10.89
CA GLU A 706 -13.67 -0.95 11.01
C GLU A 706 -14.26 -0.57 9.63
N GLY A 707 -13.40 -0.22 8.66
CA GLY A 707 -13.84 0.09 7.30
C GLY A 707 -14.35 -1.14 6.51
N VAL A 708 -13.81 -2.33 6.79
CA VAL A 708 -14.31 -3.60 6.21
C VAL A 708 -15.65 -3.99 6.85
N ILE A 709 -15.79 -3.85 8.17
CA ILE A 709 -17.05 -4.11 8.88
C ILE A 709 -18.16 -3.17 8.39
N ASP A 710 -17.86 -1.88 8.18
CA ASP A 710 -18.78 -0.94 7.54
C ASP A 710 -19.23 -1.42 6.15
N ALA A 711 -18.35 -2.08 5.39
CA ALA A 711 -18.71 -2.67 4.10
C ALA A 711 -19.61 -3.90 4.26
N MET A 712 -19.33 -4.74 5.25
CA MET A 712 -20.18 -5.89 5.59
C MET A 712 -21.60 -5.45 5.98
N PHE A 713 -21.74 -4.43 6.83
CA PHE A 713 -23.05 -3.87 7.17
C PHE A 713 -23.81 -3.38 5.93
N ARG A 714 -23.14 -2.64 5.03
CA ARG A 714 -23.76 -2.19 3.77
C ARG A 714 -24.18 -3.36 2.88
N ALA A 715 -23.32 -4.37 2.74
CA ALA A 715 -23.61 -5.53 1.89
C ALA A 715 -24.82 -6.33 2.42
N LEU A 716 -24.90 -6.54 3.74
CA LEU A 716 -26.03 -7.21 4.39
C LEU A 716 -27.35 -6.45 4.21
N LYS A 717 -27.36 -5.12 4.43
CA LYS A 717 -28.53 -4.26 4.21
C LYS A 717 -28.97 -4.23 2.74
N THR A 718 -27.99 -4.20 1.84
CA THR A 718 -28.25 -4.24 0.39
C THR A 718 -28.95 -5.54 0.03
N ARG A 719 -28.45 -6.68 0.54
CA ARG A 719 -29.06 -7.99 0.33
C ARG A 719 -30.50 -8.06 0.85
N GLN A 720 -30.80 -7.52 2.04
CA GLN A 720 -32.18 -7.43 2.56
C GLN A 720 -33.11 -6.69 1.57
N THR A 721 -32.68 -5.51 1.11
CA THR A 721 -33.45 -4.67 0.19
C THR A 721 -33.63 -5.33 -1.19
N THR A 722 -32.59 -6.00 -1.69
CA THR A 722 -32.65 -6.68 -2.99
C THR A 722 -33.55 -7.91 -2.95
N TRP A 723 -33.52 -8.69 -1.86
CA TRP A 723 -34.47 -9.78 -1.65
C TRP A 723 -35.91 -9.27 -1.64
N GLN A 724 -36.20 -8.23 -0.85
CA GLN A 724 -37.55 -7.65 -0.79
C GLN A 724 -38.06 -7.28 -2.19
N THR A 725 -37.23 -6.60 -2.98
CA THR A 725 -37.57 -6.20 -4.35
C THR A 725 -37.87 -7.39 -5.25
N VAL A 726 -37.03 -8.43 -5.22
CA VAL A 726 -37.21 -9.63 -6.05
C VAL A 726 -38.47 -10.41 -5.67
N LEU A 727 -38.74 -10.52 -4.37
CA LEU A 727 -39.96 -11.19 -3.88
C LEU A 727 -41.21 -10.42 -4.28
N ASP A 728 -41.20 -9.09 -4.16
CA ASP A 728 -42.32 -8.22 -4.55
C ASP A 728 -42.61 -8.30 -6.05
N GLU A 729 -41.57 -8.21 -6.88
CA GLU A 729 -41.70 -8.30 -8.34
C GLU A 729 -42.30 -9.64 -8.76
N GLU A 730 -41.84 -10.74 -8.15
CA GLU A 730 -42.30 -12.08 -8.50
C GLU A 730 -43.73 -12.36 -8.01
N CYS A 731 -44.06 -11.96 -6.76
CA CYS A 731 -45.41 -12.12 -6.21
C CYS A 731 -46.43 -11.23 -6.94
N ALA A 732 -46.02 -10.04 -7.41
CA ALA A 732 -46.89 -9.15 -8.17
C ALA A 732 -47.40 -9.76 -9.49
N ARG A 733 -46.66 -10.72 -10.07
CA ARG A 733 -47.07 -11.42 -11.30
C ARG A 733 -48.41 -12.14 -11.12
N TYR A 734 -48.66 -12.72 -9.96
CA TYR A 734 -49.86 -13.51 -9.64
C TYR A 734 -51.14 -12.66 -9.54
N LYS A 735 -51.02 -11.33 -9.46
CA LYS A 735 -52.19 -10.42 -9.40
C LYS A 735 -52.99 -10.40 -10.70
N ASN A 736 -52.37 -10.72 -11.83
CA ASN A 736 -53.03 -10.75 -13.15
C ASN A 736 -53.15 -12.19 -13.66
N PRO A 737 -54.37 -12.77 -13.80
CA PRO A 737 -54.56 -14.13 -14.31
C PRO A 737 -53.99 -14.26 -15.72
N THR A 738 -52.86 -14.93 -15.84
CA THR A 738 -52.33 -15.43 -17.12
C THR A 738 -52.19 -16.94 -16.98
N THR A 739 -52.55 -17.70 -18.00
CA THR A 739 -52.69 -19.18 -17.96
C THR A 739 -51.43 -19.89 -17.42
N ASP A 740 -50.25 -19.33 -17.65
CA ASP A 740 -48.97 -19.96 -17.30
C ASP A 740 -48.57 -19.80 -15.81
N GLN A 741 -49.31 -19.04 -15.01
CA GLN A 741 -48.84 -18.66 -13.67
C GLN A 741 -49.14 -19.66 -12.56
N SER A 742 -50.03 -20.64 -12.78
CA SER A 742 -50.34 -21.62 -11.72
C SER A 742 -49.25 -22.69 -11.55
N GLU A 743 -48.37 -22.86 -12.55
CA GLU A 743 -47.21 -23.73 -12.42
C GLU A 743 -46.14 -23.03 -11.58
N GLY A 744 -45.76 -23.62 -10.44
CA GLY A 744 -44.71 -23.08 -9.58
C GLY A 744 -45.17 -22.32 -8.33
N LEU A 745 -46.48 -22.25 -8.04
CA LEU A 745 -46.99 -21.50 -6.88
C LEU A 745 -46.53 -22.12 -5.55
N GLN A 746 -46.65 -23.43 -5.40
CA GLN A 746 -46.23 -24.12 -4.18
C GLN A 746 -44.73 -23.93 -3.93
N GLN A 747 -43.91 -24.06 -4.99
CA GLN A 747 -42.48 -23.80 -4.89
C GLN A 747 -42.18 -22.34 -4.51
N LEU A 748 -42.92 -21.37 -5.06
CA LEU A 748 -42.78 -19.97 -4.66
C LEU A 748 -43.11 -19.76 -3.18
N GLN A 749 -44.15 -20.41 -2.68
CA GLN A 749 -44.55 -20.38 -1.29
C GLN A 749 -43.49 -21.03 -0.38
N ASP A 750 -42.94 -22.18 -0.76
CA ASP A 750 -41.82 -22.81 -0.06
C ASP A 750 -40.60 -21.87 0.01
N TRP A 751 -40.28 -21.17 -1.08
CA TRP A 751 -39.23 -20.17 -1.13
C TRP A 751 -39.49 -18.98 -0.20
N LEU A 752 -40.74 -18.47 -0.14
CA LEU A 752 -41.10 -17.39 0.79
C LEU A 752 -40.89 -17.80 2.24
N ILE A 753 -41.24 -19.05 2.58
CA ILE A 753 -41.05 -19.61 3.92
C ILE A 753 -39.56 -19.80 4.22
N ALA A 754 -38.77 -20.32 3.28
CA ALA A 754 -37.33 -20.48 3.43
C ALA A 754 -36.62 -19.13 3.65
N VAL A 755 -36.95 -18.11 2.84
CA VAL A 755 -36.36 -16.77 2.98
C VAL A 755 -36.78 -16.13 4.31
N ALA A 756 -38.03 -16.30 4.75
CA ALA A 756 -38.50 -15.81 6.04
C ALA A 756 -37.70 -16.45 7.20
N ASN A 757 -37.60 -17.78 7.20
CA ASN A 757 -36.82 -18.52 8.20
C ASN A 757 -35.37 -18.05 8.23
N ASP A 758 -34.73 -17.86 7.07
CA ASP A 758 -33.34 -17.38 6.96
C ASP A 758 -33.12 -16.04 7.64
N GLN A 759 -34.07 -15.11 7.50
CA GLN A 759 -33.98 -13.82 8.19
C GLN A 759 -34.03 -14.00 9.71
N ILE A 760 -34.90 -14.89 10.22
CA ILE A 760 -34.97 -15.16 11.66
C ILE A 760 -33.70 -15.82 12.17
N ALA A 761 -33.09 -16.78 11.46
CA ALA A 761 -31.79 -17.34 11.92
C ALA A 761 -30.67 -16.31 11.99
N CYS A 762 -30.77 -15.22 11.24
CA CYS A 762 -29.77 -14.16 11.35
C CYS A 762 -29.81 -13.49 12.73
N ILE A 763 -30.97 -13.46 13.40
CA ILE A 763 -31.18 -12.71 14.66
C ILE A 763 -31.57 -13.59 15.84
N ASP A 764 -31.84 -14.87 15.61
CA ASP A 764 -32.36 -15.76 16.64
C ASP A 764 -31.24 -16.33 17.51
N ASP A 765 -31.29 -16.02 18.80
CA ASP A 765 -30.33 -16.46 19.82
C ASP A 765 -30.93 -17.54 20.73
N HIS A 766 -32.00 -18.23 20.30
CA HIS A 766 -32.91 -18.92 21.22
C HIS A 766 -32.32 -20.11 21.99
N ASP A 767 -31.12 -20.58 21.67
CA ASP A 767 -30.66 -21.84 22.22
C ASP A 767 -29.35 -21.75 23.01
N GLU A 768 -29.48 -21.48 24.31
CA GLU A 768 -28.41 -21.81 25.26
C GLU A 768 -28.15 -23.32 25.32
N ALA A 769 -29.12 -24.19 24.97
CA ALA A 769 -28.95 -25.65 25.04
C ALA A 769 -28.14 -26.22 23.87
N SER A 770 -28.30 -25.73 22.62
CA SER A 770 -27.34 -25.99 21.53
C SER A 770 -26.14 -25.04 21.54
N GLY A 771 -26.20 -23.95 22.31
CA GLY A 771 -25.17 -22.91 22.33
C GLY A 771 -25.03 -22.15 21.01
N GLN A 772 -26.01 -22.28 20.11
CA GLN A 772 -25.97 -21.71 18.77
C GLN A 772 -26.55 -20.28 18.80
N LEU A 773 -25.65 -19.31 19.00
CA LEU A 773 -25.93 -17.88 18.76
C LEU A 773 -26.40 -17.65 17.31
N GLY A 774 -27.28 -16.67 17.12
CA GLY A 774 -27.69 -16.21 15.80
C GLY A 774 -26.52 -15.66 14.98
N TYR A 775 -26.64 -15.65 13.65
CA TYR A 775 -25.51 -15.26 12.80
C TYR A 775 -25.03 -13.82 13.07
N LEU A 776 -25.94 -12.89 13.33
CA LEU A 776 -25.62 -11.49 13.64
C LEU A 776 -24.91 -11.35 15.00
N SER A 777 -25.32 -12.14 16.00
CA SER A 777 -24.69 -12.19 17.31
C SER A 777 -23.29 -12.81 17.25
N ARG A 778 -23.10 -13.86 16.44
CA ARG A 778 -21.77 -14.42 16.15
C ARG A 778 -20.88 -13.40 15.45
N PHE A 779 -21.41 -12.71 14.44
CA PHE A 779 -20.68 -11.66 13.73
C PHE A 779 -20.22 -10.55 14.69
N ASN A 780 -21.11 -10.07 15.57
CA ASN A 780 -20.76 -9.09 16.61
C ASN A 780 -19.62 -9.57 17.51
N ARG A 781 -19.74 -10.79 18.05
CA ARG A 781 -18.70 -11.39 18.91
C ARG A 781 -17.35 -11.52 18.19
N ASP A 782 -17.36 -11.85 16.90
CA ASP A 782 -16.14 -12.06 16.14
C ASP A 782 -15.42 -10.73 15.83
N PHE A 783 -16.15 -9.64 15.57
CA PHE A 783 -15.52 -8.34 15.26
C PHE A 783 -15.28 -7.44 16.48
N GLU A 784 -16.02 -7.61 17.58
CA GLU A 784 -15.88 -6.81 18.81
C GLU A 784 -14.42 -6.67 19.31
N PRO A 785 -13.59 -7.73 19.38
CA PRO A 785 -12.20 -7.60 19.83
C PRO A 785 -11.28 -6.90 18.82
N LEU A 786 -11.73 -6.70 17.58
CA LEU A 786 -10.93 -6.17 16.47
C LEU A 786 -11.14 -4.66 16.24
N VAL A 787 -12.12 -4.06 16.91
CA VAL A 787 -12.51 -2.65 16.71
C VAL A 787 -12.28 -1.81 17.95
N THR A 788 -12.29 -0.49 17.78
CA THR A 788 -12.18 0.40 18.94
C THR A 788 -13.49 0.44 19.74
N PRO A 789 -13.44 0.61 21.08
CA PRO A 789 -14.65 0.77 21.90
C PRO A 789 -15.52 1.95 21.46
N LYS A 790 -14.90 2.99 20.88
CA LYS A 790 -15.62 4.14 20.33
C LYS A 790 -16.43 3.76 19.10
N TYR A 791 -15.86 2.99 18.17
CA TYR A 791 -16.57 2.51 16.98
C TYR A 791 -17.74 1.60 17.37
N LEU A 792 -17.52 0.70 18.35
CA LEU A 792 -18.56 -0.18 18.88
C LEU A 792 -19.80 0.60 19.32
N SER A 793 -19.62 1.56 20.26
CA SER A 793 -20.74 2.29 20.87
C SER A 793 -21.37 3.35 19.96
N SER A 794 -20.60 3.94 19.04
CA SER A 794 -21.11 5.06 18.20
C SER A 794 -21.67 4.61 16.86
N ARG A 795 -21.28 3.44 16.36
CA ARG A 795 -21.65 2.98 15.03
C ARG A 795 -22.08 1.53 15.00
N ALA A 796 -21.26 0.61 15.50
CA ALA A 796 -21.53 -0.82 15.36
C ALA A 796 -22.88 -1.22 15.99
N THR A 797 -23.18 -0.76 17.21
CA THR A 797 -24.47 -1.04 17.88
C THR A 797 -25.66 -0.55 17.05
N MET A 798 -25.60 0.68 16.53
CA MET A 798 -26.66 1.25 15.70
C MET A 798 -26.85 0.48 14.38
N GLU A 799 -25.76 0.06 13.74
CA GLU A 799 -25.81 -0.72 12.50
C GLU A 799 -26.35 -2.14 12.74
N LEU A 800 -25.98 -2.77 13.86
CA LEU A 800 -26.51 -4.07 14.29
C LEU A 800 -28.01 -4.01 14.57
N ASP A 801 -28.47 -3.01 15.34
CA ASP A 801 -29.90 -2.82 15.63
C ASP A 801 -30.68 -2.60 14.32
N SER A 802 -30.16 -1.75 13.43
CA SER A 802 -30.77 -1.51 12.12
C SER A 802 -30.82 -2.77 11.23
N LEU A 803 -29.81 -3.64 11.28
CA LEU A 803 -29.83 -4.92 10.58
C LEU A 803 -30.86 -5.88 11.19
N ARG A 804 -30.92 -5.94 12.52
CA ARG A 804 -31.87 -6.78 13.26
C ARG A 804 -33.31 -6.42 12.88
N ASP A 805 -33.63 -5.14 12.90
CA ASP A 805 -34.93 -4.62 12.45
C ASP A 805 -35.21 -4.98 10.98
N GLY A 806 -34.22 -4.80 10.10
CA GLY A 806 -34.34 -5.18 8.68
C GLY A 806 -34.61 -6.67 8.47
N TYR A 807 -34.06 -7.55 9.29
CA TYR A 807 -34.33 -8.99 9.24
C TYR A 807 -35.75 -9.32 9.69
N VAL A 808 -36.23 -8.69 10.77
CA VAL A 808 -37.63 -8.82 11.22
C VAL A 808 -38.59 -8.33 10.14
N ASP A 809 -38.31 -7.18 9.54
CA ASP A 809 -39.15 -6.58 8.51
C ASP A 809 -39.24 -7.46 7.28
N LEU A 810 -38.11 -7.91 6.73
CA LEU A 810 -38.10 -8.79 5.57
C LEU A 810 -38.77 -10.14 5.89
N SER A 811 -38.54 -10.70 7.08
CA SER A 811 -39.19 -11.95 7.49
C SER A 811 -40.71 -11.82 7.51
N THR A 812 -41.23 -10.78 8.16
CA THR A 812 -42.68 -10.56 8.26
C THR A 812 -43.29 -10.18 6.91
N HIS A 813 -42.54 -9.47 6.05
CA HIS A 813 -42.93 -9.19 4.68
C HIS A 813 -43.11 -10.45 3.84
N CYS A 814 -42.22 -11.44 3.97
CA CYS A 814 -42.36 -12.74 3.31
C CYS A 814 -43.67 -13.44 3.72
N ILE A 815 -44.03 -13.39 5.00
CA ILE A 815 -45.30 -13.94 5.51
C ILE A 815 -46.50 -13.18 4.93
N SER A 816 -46.44 -11.84 4.86
CA SER A 816 -47.49 -11.04 4.22
C SER A 816 -47.66 -11.38 2.73
N LEU A 817 -46.57 -11.57 1.98
CA LEU A 817 -46.62 -12.00 0.58
C LEU A 817 -47.19 -13.41 0.43
N PHE A 818 -46.80 -14.34 1.30
CA PHE A 818 -47.32 -15.70 1.32
C PHE A 818 -48.85 -15.69 1.51
N ILE A 819 -49.34 -14.91 2.47
CA ILE A 819 -50.78 -14.75 2.71
C ILE A 819 -51.46 -14.09 1.50
N ASP A 820 -50.92 -13.00 0.94
CA ASP A 820 -51.53 -12.33 -0.23
C ASP A 820 -51.67 -13.29 -1.43
N LEU A 821 -50.71 -14.21 -1.63
CA LEU A 821 -50.79 -15.24 -2.66
C LEU A 821 -51.95 -16.21 -2.44
N ILE A 822 -52.16 -16.69 -1.22
CA ILE A 822 -53.30 -17.57 -0.87
C ILE A 822 -54.63 -16.89 -1.25
N PHE A 823 -54.82 -15.63 -0.83
CA PHE A 823 -56.04 -14.90 -1.12
C PHE A 823 -56.20 -14.55 -2.61
N THR A 824 -55.10 -14.18 -3.27
CA THR A 824 -55.11 -13.73 -4.67
C THR A 824 -55.30 -14.88 -5.64
N VAL A 825 -54.87 -16.10 -5.30
CA VAL A 825 -54.98 -17.28 -6.16
C VAL A 825 -56.15 -18.17 -5.72
N ASP A 826 -56.10 -18.76 -4.53
CA ASP A 826 -57.05 -19.81 -4.11
C ASP A 826 -58.44 -19.26 -3.86
N PHE A 827 -58.54 -18.05 -3.30
CA PHE A 827 -59.83 -17.43 -2.98
C PHE A 827 -60.33 -16.45 -4.03
N ARG A 828 -59.66 -16.34 -5.18
CA ARG A 828 -60.06 -15.44 -6.28
C ARG A 828 -61.50 -15.64 -6.73
N THR A 829 -61.97 -16.89 -6.77
CA THR A 829 -63.31 -17.26 -7.22
C THR A 829 -64.33 -17.24 -6.08
N THR A 830 -63.89 -17.45 -4.84
CA THR A 830 -64.75 -17.50 -3.66
C THR A 830 -65.03 -16.09 -3.11
N LEU A 831 -64.03 -15.20 -3.10
CA LEU A 831 -64.15 -13.84 -2.57
C LEU A 831 -65.28 -13.02 -3.23
N PRO A 832 -65.49 -13.05 -4.57
CA PRO A 832 -66.55 -12.31 -5.22
C PRO A 832 -67.97 -12.78 -4.88
N ASP A 833 -68.12 -13.99 -4.35
CA ASP A 833 -69.44 -14.56 -4.04
C ASP A 833 -69.98 -14.06 -2.69
N PHE A 834 -69.13 -13.53 -1.80
CA PHE A 834 -69.54 -12.97 -0.50
C PHE A 834 -70.56 -11.83 -0.65
N PHE A 835 -71.57 -11.85 0.22
CA PHE A 835 -72.72 -10.93 0.27
C PHE A 835 -73.58 -10.89 -1.00
N THR A 836 -73.37 -11.81 -1.94
CA THR A 836 -74.24 -12.02 -3.10
C THR A 836 -75.28 -13.10 -2.78
N PRO A 837 -76.31 -13.32 -3.64
CA PRO A 837 -77.26 -14.40 -3.42
C PRO A 837 -76.64 -15.81 -3.30
N LYS A 838 -75.47 -16.06 -3.91
CA LYS A 838 -74.76 -17.34 -3.79
C LYS A 838 -74.22 -17.59 -2.38
N TRP A 839 -73.83 -16.53 -1.66
CA TRP A 839 -73.26 -16.62 -0.32
C TRP A 839 -74.16 -17.34 0.69
N TYR A 840 -75.49 -17.22 0.56
CA TYR A 840 -76.43 -17.91 1.44
C TYR A 840 -76.45 -19.43 1.23
N GLY A 841 -76.21 -19.91 0.01
CA GLY A 841 -76.27 -21.32 -0.34
C GLY A 841 -74.92 -22.04 -0.25
N GLU A 842 -73.82 -21.29 -0.27
CA GLU A 842 -72.47 -21.83 -0.26
C GLU A 842 -71.83 -21.73 1.14
N PHE A 843 -71.13 -22.78 1.55
CA PHE A 843 -70.27 -22.76 2.73
C PHE A 843 -68.91 -22.13 2.39
N ALA A 844 -68.93 -20.90 1.85
CA ALA A 844 -67.76 -20.20 1.33
C ALA A 844 -66.65 -20.05 2.39
N VAL A 845 -66.98 -19.57 3.59
CA VAL A 845 -66.03 -19.46 4.71
C VAL A 845 -65.49 -20.84 5.12
N LYS A 846 -66.34 -21.86 5.22
CA LYS A 846 -65.89 -23.22 5.55
C LYS A 846 -64.88 -23.77 4.55
N ARG A 847 -65.06 -23.49 3.26
CA ARG A 847 -64.08 -23.86 2.22
C ARG A 847 -62.75 -23.12 2.42
N MET A 848 -62.79 -21.81 2.68
CA MET A 848 -61.58 -21.03 2.96
C MET A 848 -60.84 -21.54 4.19
N ILE A 849 -61.56 -21.87 5.26
CA ILE A 849 -60.99 -22.46 6.48
C ILE A 849 -60.40 -23.85 6.22
N SER A 850 -61.03 -24.69 5.39
CA SER A 850 -60.44 -25.97 4.98
C SER A 850 -59.09 -25.75 4.28
N THR A 851 -59.01 -24.78 3.38
CA THR A 851 -57.75 -24.40 2.73
C THR A 851 -56.71 -23.90 3.74
N PHE A 852 -57.12 -23.15 4.78
CA PHE A 852 -56.20 -22.77 5.86
C PHE A 852 -55.71 -23.96 6.68
N GLU A 853 -56.55 -24.96 6.93
CA GLU A 853 -56.14 -26.20 7.58
C GLU A 853 -55.08 -26.93 6.75
N ASP A 854 -55.24 -26.97 5.43
CA ASP A 854 -54.26 -27.56 4.51
C ASP A 854 -52.92 -26.80 4.59
N TYR A 855 -52.93 -25.47 4.46
CA TYR A 855 -51.69 -24.66 4.56
C TYR A 855 -51.01 -24.78 5.94
N MET A 856 -51.77 -24.78 7.03
CA MET A 856 -51.17 -24.94 8.37
C MET A 856 -50.59 -26.35 8.55
N SER A 857 -51.23 -27.37 7.99
CA SER A 857 -50.70 -28.73 8.00
C SER A 857 -49.38 -28.82 7.23
N ASP A 858 -49.30 -28.18 6.07
CA ASP A 858 -48.14 -28.25 5.18
C ASP A 858 -46.94 -27.44 5.71
N TYR A 859 -47.19 -26.27 6.32
CA TYR A 859 -46.13 -25.32 6.67
C TYR A 859 -45.75 -25.26 8.16
N SER A 860 -46.59 -25.76 9.08
CA SER A 860 -46.31 -25.64 10.53
C SER A 860 -45.02 -26.30 11.00
N ALA A 861 -44.60 -27.39 10.36
CA ALA A 861 -43.36 -28.09 10.70
C ALA A 861 -42.09 -27.44 10.08
N VAL A 862 -42.26 -26.69 8.98
CA VAL A 862 -41.15 -26.14 8.20
C VAL A 862 -40.98 -24.63 8.38
N LEU A 863 -41.93 -23.96 9.03
CA LEU A 863 -41.87 -22.56 9.41
C LEU A 863 -41.33 -22.41 10.83
N HIS A 864 -40.46 -21.41 11.03
CA HIS A 864 -39.92 -21.08 12.34
C HIS A 864 -41.04 -20.81 13.36
N SER A 865 -40.89 -21.31 14.60
CA SER A 865 -41.95 -21.21 15.61
C SER A 865 -42.38 -19.77 15.90
N SER A 866 -41.44 -18.82 15.92
CA SER A 866 -41.74 -17.39 16.14
C SER A 866 -42.55 -16.75 15.01
N LEU A 867 -42.51 -17.31 13.79
CA LEU A 867 -43.29 -16.85 12.65
C LEU A 867 -44.66 -17.52 12.57
N THR A 868 -44.85 -18.66 13.24
CA THR A 868 -46.14 -19.37 13.23
C THR A 868 -47.25 -18.53 13.84
N ASP A 869 -47.00 -17.91 15.01
CA ASP A 869 -47.97 -17.01 15.65
C ASP A 869 -48.28 -15.79 14.78
N ILE A 870 -47.26 -15.22 14.13
CA ILE A 870 -47.40 -14.08 13.20
C ILE A 870 -48.23 -14.48 11.97
N LEU A 871 -47.96 -15.65 11.39
CA LEU A 871 -48.72 -16.18 10.26
C LEU A 871 -50.19 -16.32 10.63
N ILE A 872 -50.50 -16.89 11.80
CA ILE A 872 -51.88 -17.08 12.26
C ILE A 872 -52.60 -15.74 12.45
N GLU A 873 -51.95 -14.77 13.08
CA GLU A 873 -52.53 -13.43 13.29
C GLU A 873 -52.76 -12.68 11.97
N GLU A 874 -51.75 -12.61 11.10
CA GLU A 874 -51.85 -11.90 9.82
C GLU A 874 -52.83 -12.62 8.86
N LEU A 875 -52.93 -13.96 8.92
CA LEU A 875 -53.92 -14.73 8.14
C LEU A 875 -55.36 -14.40 8.57
N SER A 876 -55.59 -14.29 9.88
CA SER A 876 -56.87 -13.85 10.44
C SER A 876 -57.19 -12.40 10.03
N ASP A 877 -56.22 -11.50 10.14
CA ASP A 877 -56.38 -10.10 9.76
C ASP A 877 -56.72 -9.95 8.28
N GLU A 878 -56.00 -10.63 7.39
CA GLU A 878 -56.26 -10.58 5.95
C GLU A 878 -57.64 -11.18 5.63
N LEU A 879 -58.03 -12.28 6.29
CA LEU A 879 -59.38 -12.83 6.12
C LEU A 879 -60.45 -11.81 6.50
N LEU A 880 -60.29 -11.17 7.65
CA LEU A 880 -61.24 -10.18 8.16
C LEU A 880 -61.31 -8.97 7.23
N VAL A 881 -60.16 -8.45 6.77
CA VAL A 881 -60.11 -7.32 5.84
C VAL A 881 -60.81 -7.67 4.52
N ARG A 882 -60.48 -8.83 3.92
CA ARG A 882 -61.09 -9.29 2.67
C ARG A 882 -62.59 -9.54 2.83
N TYR A 883 -63.02 -10.09 3.95
CA TYR A 883 -64.42 -10.33 4.27
C TYR A 883 -65.20 -9.02 4.42
N LEU A 884 -64.67 -8.02 5.12
CA LEU A 884 -65.32 -6.70 5.24
C LEU A 884 -65.31 -5.93 3.90
N SER A 885 -64.22 -6.02 3.13
CA SER A 885 -64.13 -5.38 1.81
C SER A 885 -65.07 -6.00 0.77
N ALA A 886 -65.48 -7.26 0.96
CA ALA A 886 -66.42 -7.95 0.08
C ALA A 886 -67.79 -7.26 -0.03
N ILE A 887 -68.13 -6.32 0.87
CA ILE A 887 -69.36 -5.50 0.76
C ILE A 887 -69.43 -4.69 -0.55
N ARG A 888 -68.28 -4.54 -1.23
CA ARG A 888 -68.15 -3.88 -2.54
C ARG A 888 -68.22 -4.83 -3.72
N ASN A 889 -68.42 -6.13 -3.50
CA ASN A 889 -68.58 -7.09 -4.58
C ASN A 889 -69.72 -6.70 -5.52
N LYS A 890 -69.56 -7.02 -6.81
CA LYS A 890 -70.62 -6.81 -7.78
C LYS A 890 -71.80 -7.73 -7.44
N GLY A 891 -72.95 -7.12 -7.15
CA GLY A 891 -74.14 -7.86 -6.73
C GLY A 891 -74.28 -8.05 -5.22
N ALA A 892 -73.39 -7.45 -4.41
CA ALA A 892 -73.57 -7.38 -2.96
C ALA A 892 -74.84 -6.58 -2.62
N LYS A 893 -75.91 -7.28 -2.27
CA LYS A 893 -77.18 -6.68 -1.87
C LYS A 893 -77.84 -7.51 -0.79
N LEU A 894 -77.94 -6.93 0.41
CA LEU A 894 -78.47 -7.57 1.60
C LEU A 894 -79.90 -7.06 1.81
N ARG A 895 -80.86 -7.98 1.67
CA ARG A 895 -82.29 -7.69 1.86
C ARG A 895 -82.70 -8.07 3.26
N ARG A 896 -83.50 -7.24 3.92
CA ARG A 896 -83.96 -7.50 5.30
C ARG A 896 -84.83 -8.75 5.45
N GLN A 897 -85.41 -9.23 4.36
CA GLN A 897 -86.14 -10.51 4.33
C GLN A 897 -85.22 -11.73 4.31
N ASP A 898 -83.95 -11.56 3.93
CA ASP A 898 -82.97 -12.64 3.89
C ASP A 898 -82.30 -12.76 5.28
N PRO A 899 -81.98 -13.97 5.77
CA PRO A 899 -81.40 -14.18 7.09
C PRO A 899 -79.89 -13.90 7.11
N PHE A 900 -79.47 -12.70 6.68
CA PHE A 900 -78.05 -12.35 6.61
C PHE A 900 -77.40 -12.34 7.99
N THR A 901 -78.11 -11.93 9.05
CA THR A 901 -77.59 -11.92 10.43
C THR A 901 -77.21 -13.32 10.91
N ASP A 902 -78.06 -14.31 10.64
CA ASP A 902 -77.75 -15.71 10.93
C ASP A 902 -76.55 -16.20 10.12
N LYS A 903 -76.44 -15.75 8.86
CA LYS A 903 -75.31 -16.12 8.00
C LYS A 903 -73.98 -15.48 8.46
N PHE A 904 -73.97 -14.21 8.87
CA PHE A 904 -72.80 -13.59 9.49
C PHE A 904 -72.37 -14.33 10.76
N LYS A 905 -73.33 -14.74 11.59
CA LYS A 905 -73.05 -15.51 12.80
C LYS A 905 -72.46 -16.88 12.49
N ASP A 906 -73.01 -17.59 11.51
CA ASP A 906 -72.48 -18.87 11.01
C ASP A 906 -71.03 -18.73 10.52
N ASP A 907 -70.76 -17.71 9.70
CA ASP A 907 -69.43 -17.42 9.18
C ASP A 907 -68.43 -17.09 10.31
N VAL A 908 -68.78 -16.22 11.26
CA VAL A 908 -67.92 -15.87 12.42
C VAL A 908 -67.67 -17.07 13.33
N LEU A 909 -68.68 -17.91 13.60
CA LEU A 909 -68.51 -19.13 14.39
C LEU A 909 -67.59 -20.14 13.69
N THR A 910 -67.67 -20.23 12.36
CA THR A 910 -66.79 -21.09 11.56
C THR A 910 -65.33 -20.62 11.66
N VAL A 911 -65.10 -19.32 11.51
CA VAL A 911 -63.78 -18.70 11.69
C VAL A 911 -63.24 -18.94 13.10
N PHE A 912 -64.05 -18.69 14.12
CA PHE A 912 -63.65 -18.91 15.52
C PHE A 912 -63.35 -20.37 15.81
N GLY A 913 -64.10 -21.31 15.23
CA GLY A 913 -63.84 -22.74 15.39
C GLY A 913 -62.46 -23.17 14.88
N PHE A 914 -61.92 -22.49 13.86
CA PHE A 914 -60.56 -22.72 13.39
C PHE A 914 -59.52 -22.02 14.26
N PHE A 915 -59.63 -20.71 14.46
CA PHE A 915 -58.60 -19.95 15.18
C PHE A 915 -58.51 -20.31 16.68
N GLN A 916 -59.57 -20.85 17.29
CA GLN A 916 -59.52 -21.39 18.65
C GLN A 916 -58.52 -22.55 18.84
N LYS A 917 -58.09 -23.21 17.75
CA LYS A 917 -57.01 -24.21 17.78
C LYS A 917 -55.66 -23.58 18.15
N PHE A 918 -55.52 -22.26 18.04
CA PHE A 918 -54.32 -21.48 18.36
C PHE A 918 -54.65 -20.50 19.51
N PRO A 919 -54.70 -20.99 20.77
CA PRO A 919 -55.30 -20.24 21.88
C PRO A 919 -54.58 -18.94 22.21
N ASP A 920 -53.25 -18.91 22.07
CA ASP A 920 -52.41 -17.75 22.42
C ASP A 920 -52.75 -16.56 21.49
N ALA A 921 -52.67 -16.74 20.18
CA ALA A 921 -53.06 -15.73 19.19
C ALA A 921 -54.57 -15.41 19.24
N PHE A 922 -55.43 -16.41 19.44
CA PHE A 922 -56.87 -16.22 19.47
C PHE A 922 -57.32 -15.29 20.60
N ALA A 923 -56.80 -15.53 21.81
CA ALA A 923 -57.15 -14.76 22.99
C ALA A 923 -56.50 -13.38 23.01
N ALA A 924 -55.27 -13.25 22.47
CA ALA A 924 -54.51 -12.00 22.51
C ALA A 924 -55.04 -10.95 21.54
N THR A 925 -55.35 -11.32 20.29
CA THR A 925 -55.59 -10.33 19.22
C THR A 925 -56.83 -10.65 18.37
N ILE A 926 -56.95 -11.89 17.89
CA ILE A 926 -57.93 -12.26 16.86
C ILE A 926 -59.38 -12.06 17.33
N LYS A 927 -59.74 -12.57 18.51
CA LYS A 927 -61.12 -12.51 19.02
C LYS A 927 -61.66 -11.09 19.13
N ASP A 928 -60.81 -10.14 19.54
CA ASP A 928 -61.19 -8.74 19.72
C ASP A 928 -61.31 -8.02 18.36
N ARG A 929 -60.40 -8.28 17.41
CA ARG A 929 -60.46 -7.69 16.06
C ARG A 929 -61.73 -8.09 15.30
N TRP A 930 -62.16 -9.34 15.39
CA TRP A 930 -63.36 -9.85 14.70
C TRP A 930 -64.68 -9.29 15.25
N ARG A 931 -64.69 -8.60 16.40
CA ARG A 931 -65.89 -7.88 16.89
C ARG A 931 -66.40 -6.83 15.92
N VAL A 932 -65.53 -6.32 15.04
CA VAL A 932 -65.91 -5.36 14.00
C VAL A 932 -66.99 -5.89 13.05
N VAL A 933 -67.13 -7.20 12.89
CA VAL A 933 -68.22 -7.79 12.08
C VAL A 933 -69.59 -7.51 12.70
N ASP A 934 -69.70 -7.43 14.03
CA ASP A 934 -70.93 -7.04 14.72
C ASP A 934 -71.32 -5.60 14.35
N TRP A 935 -70.35 -4.70 14.21
CA TRP A 935 -70.60 -3.33 13.76
C TRP A 935 -71.11 -3.25 12.31
N LEU A 936 -70.60 -4.09 11.41
CA LEU A 936 -71.14 -4.25 10.06
C LEU A 936 -72.62 -4.68 10.11
N VAL A 937 -72.94 -5.70 10.90
CA VAL A 937 -74.32 -6.21 11.07
C VAL A 937 -75.24 -5.12 11.64
N ARG A 938 -74.82 -4.41 12.69
CA ARG A 938 -75.58 -3.30 13.27
C ARG A 938 -75.89 -2.21 12.25
N LEU A 939 -74.94 -1.88 11.37
CA LEU A 939 -75.15 -0.85 10.33
C LEU A 939 -76.14 -1.31 9.25
N LEU A 940 -76.16 -2.61 8.95
CA LEU A 940 -77.11 -3.23 8.02
C LEU A 940 -78.53 -3.30 8.62
N GLU A 941 -78.65 -3.67 9.89
CA GLU A 941 -79.93 -3.78 10.61
C GLU A 941 -80.53 -2.44 11.00
N ALA A 942 -79.70 -1.41 11.20
CA ALA A 942 -80.12 -0.10 11.70
C ALA A 942 -81.36 0.46 10.99
N GLU A 943 -82.30 0.97 11.78
CA GLU A 943 -83.48 1.65 11.28
C GLU A 943 -83.08 2.86 10.42
N LYS A 944 -83.86 3.09 9.35
CA LYS A 944 -83.64 4.17 8.39
C LYS A 944 -83.62 5.55 9.10
N ALA A 945 -82.93 6.51 8.50
CA ALA A 945 -82.72 7.86 9.02
C ALA A 945 -81.87 7.90 10.31
N ALA A 946 -82.46 8.18 11.48
CA ALA A 946 -81.72 8.47 12.70
C ALA A 946 -80.93 7.26 13.24
N GLY A 947 -81.44 6.04 13.06
CA GLY A 947 -80.78 4.81 13.53
C GLY A 947 -79.41 4.59 12.88
N VAL A 948 -79.31 4.74 11.55
CA VAL A 948 -78.05 4.63 10.81
C VAL A 948 -77.00 5.63 11.31
N VAL A 949 -77.42 6.88 11.59
CA VAL A 949 -76.52 7.93 12.06
C VAL A 949 -75.99 7.63 13.46
N ALA A 950 -76.85 7.13 14.36
CA ALA A 950 -76.45 6.74 15.71
C ALA A 950 -75.46 5.55 15.72
N VAL A 951 -75.71 4.54 14.88
CA VAL A 951 -74.79 3.40 14.74
C VAL A 951 -73.46 3.86 14.14
N TYR A 952 -73.47 4.71 13.12
CA TYR A 952 -72.25 5.27 12.56
C TYR A 952 -71.44 6.06 13.60
N GLU A 953 -72.08 6.93 14.39
CA GLU A 953 -71.41 7.69 15.45
C GLU A 953 -70.73 6.75 16.44
N ALA A 954 -71.45 5.76 16.97
CA ALA A 954 -70.89 4.81 17.92
C ALA A 954 -69.75 3.96 17.32
N PHE A 955 -69.91 3.51 16.06
CA PHE A 955 -68.87 2.76 15.36
C PHE A 955 -67.61 3.63 15.15
N LYS A 956 -67.78 4.89 14.73
CA LYS A 956 -66.67 5.82 14.52
C LYS A 956 -65.97 6.20 15.83
N THR A 957 -66.67 6.23 16.95
CA THR A 957 -66.08 6.46 18.27
C THR A 957 -65.21 5.29 18.74
N GLU A 958 -65.60 4.05 18.46
CA GLU A 958 -64.80 2.86 18.81
C GLU A 958 -63.65 2.61 17.81
N TYR A 959 -63.91 2.84 16.51
CA TYR A 959 -62.94 2.66 15.42
C TYR A 959 -62.68 4.01 14.75
N TRP A 960 -61.76 4.77 15.32
CA TRP A 960 -61.47 6.15 14.89
C TRP A 960 -60.99 6.25 13.43
N ASP A 961 -60.40 5.19 12.89
CA ASP A 961 -59.88 5.04 11.52
C ASP A 961 -60.92 4.48 10.53
N LEU A 962 -62.17 4.28 10.96
CA LEU A 962 -63.29 3.86 10.11
C LEU A 962 -63.42 4.75 8.86
N GLN A 963 -63.29 4.14 7.69
CA GLN A 963 -63.36 4.82 6.40
C GLN A 963 -64.80 5.11 5.99
N LEU A 964 -65.10 6.39 5.74
CA LEU A 964 -66.43 6.82 5.30
C LEU A 964 -66.83 6.19 3.96
N SER A 965 -65.87 5.98 3.05
CA SER A 965 -66.07 5.28 1.78
C SER A 965 -66.59 3.85 1.96
N TRP A 966 -66.11 3.15 2.98
CA TRP A 966 -66.56 1.80 3.32
C TRP A 966 -67.97 1.82 3.91
N VAL A 967 -68.24 2.73 4.84
CA VAL A 967 -69.61 2.95 5.38
C VAL A 967 -70.61 3.24 4.27
N GLU A 968 -70.25 4.09 3.30
CA GLU A 968 -71.13 4.34 2.15
C GLU A 968 -71.38 3.08 1.30
N ALA A 969 -70.38 2.20 1.15
CA ALA A 969 -70.55 0.94 0.44
C ALA A 969 -71.52 0.01 1.19
N VAL A 970 -71.40 -0.08 2.52
CA VAL A 970 -72.35 -0.83 3.36
C VAL A 970 -73.76 -0.30 3.18
N LEU A 971 -73.97 1.01 3.25
CA LEU A 971 -75.31 1.59 3.09
C LEU A 971 -75.88 1.35 1.69
N ARG A 972 -75.05 1.40 0.65
CA ARG A 972 -75.47 1.09 -0.73
C ARG A 972 -75.86 -0.38 -0.94
N SER A 973 -75.33 -1.28 -0.13
CA SER A 973 -75.67 -2.70 -0.20
C SER A 973 -77.05 -3.03 0.39
N ARG A 974 -77.66 -2.11 1.16
CA ARG A 974 -78.98 -2.28 1.76
C ARG A 974 -80.08 -2.24 0.70
N ASP A 975 -81.13 -3.02 0.91
CA ASP A 975 -82.32 -3.02 0.06
C ASP A 975 -83.13 -1.71 0.10
N ASP A 976 -83.13 -1.02 1.24
CA ASP A 976 -83.80 0.25 1.49
C ASP A 976 -82.94 1.49 1.21
N PHE A 977 -81.79 1.32 0.55
CA PHE A 977 -80.82 2.39 0.33
C PHE A 977 -81.43 3.63 -0.35
N GLU A 978 -81.23 4.78 0.29
CA GLU A 978 -81.51 6.09 -0.28
C GLU A 978 -80.31 7.02 -0.15
N ARG A 979 -80.13 7.91 -1.14
CA ARG A 979 -79.05 8.90 -1.13
C ARG A 979 -79.07 9.80 0.12
N SER A 980 -80.24 10.02 0.72
CA SER A 980 -80.43 10.76 1.97
C SER A 980 -79.68 10.14 3.15
N MET A 981 -79.56 8.80 3.22
CA MET A 981 -78.84 8.11 4.29
C MET A 981 -77.36 8.46 4.29
N VAL A 982 -76.72 8.41 3.11
CA VAL A 982 -75.31 8.78 2.95
C VAL A 982 -75.10 10.26 3.26
N SER A 983 -76.01 11.13 2.84
CA SER A 983 -75.94 12.56 3.18
C SER A 983 -76.03 12.81 4.69
N ALA A 984 -76.91 12.08 5.40
CA ALA A 984 -77.05 12.21 6.85
C ALA A 984 -75.80 11.73 7.60
N VAL A 985 -75.21 10.61 7.18
CA VAL A 985 -73.94 10.11 7.74
C VAL A 985 -72.80 11.07 7.45
N LYS A 986 -72.72 11.65 6.24
CA LYS A 986 -71.73 12.68 5.89
C LYS A 986 -71.86 13.94 6.74
N ALA A 987 -73.09 14.40 6.98
CA ALA A 987 -73.33 15.55 7.84
C ALA A 987 -72.83 15.27 9.26
N LYS A 988 -73.19 14.11 9.83
CA LYS A 988 -72.70 13.71 11.16
C LYS A 988 -71.18 13.52 11.19
N ALA A 989 -70.58 12.94 10.14
CA ALA A 989 -69.14 12.78 10.02
C ALA A 989 -68.38 14.11 10.00
N ALA A 990 -68.99 15.18 9.46
CA ALA A 990 -68.41 16.52 9.46
C ALA A 990 -68.49 17.20 10.84
N GLU A 991 -69.47 16.83 11.66
CA GLU A 991 -69.66 17.34 13.02
C GLU A 991 -68.86 16.58 14.08
N LEU A 992 -68.64 15.28 13.86
CA LEU A 992 -68.03 14.38 14.83
C LEU A 992 -66.51 14.56 14.88
N TYR A 993 -66.00 14.90 16.06
CA TYR A 993 -64.57 14.85 16.37
C TYR A 993 -64.27 13.59 17.18
N VAL A 994 -63.32 12.77 16.71
CA VAL A 994 -62.82 11.58 17.41
C VAL A 994 -61.31 11.71 17.51
N GLU A 995 -60.76 11.54 18.72
CA GLU A 995 -59.34 11.56 18.96
C GLU A 995 -58.66 10.35 18.28
N ARG A 996 -57.49 10.58 17.68
CA ARG A 996 -56.76 9.51 16.98
C ARG A 996 -56.08 8.61 18.00
N GLY A 997 -56.40 7.32 17.98
CA GLY A 997 -55.78 6.30 18.82
C GLY A 997 -54.77 5.44 18.05
N VAL A 998 -54.49 4.25 18.60
CA VAL A 998 -53.77 3.19 17.89
C VAL A 998 -54.60 2.75 16.67
N GLU A 999 -53.95 2.52 15.53
CA GLU A 999 -54.64 2.04 14.33
C GLU A 999 -55.34 0.70 14.60
N THR A 1000 -56.55 0.56 14.05
CA THR A 1000 -57.38 -0.62 14.19
C THR A 1000 -57.42 -1.40 12.88
N ILE A 1001 -58.10 -2.54 12.87
CA ILE A 1001 -58.29 -3.31 11.64
C ILE A 1001 -59.01 -2.51 10.53
N MET A 1002 -59.82 -1.51 10.90
CA MET A 1002 -60.55 -0.69 9.92
C MET A 1002 -59.66 0.25 9.11
N GLY A 1003 -58.43 0.55 9.57
CA GLY A 1003 -57.43 1.27 8.77
C GLY A 1003 -56.97 0.49 7.54
N LYS A 1004 -56.93 -0.85 7.63
CA LYS A 1004 -56.62 -1.75 6.50
C LYS A 1004 -57.81 -1.94 5.55
N VAL A 1005 -59.04 -1.75 6.04
CA VAL A 1005 -60.27 -1.86 5.23
C VAL A 1005 -60.51 -0.57 4.45
N ARG A 1006 -59.89 -0.47 3.27
CA ARG A 1006 -60.08 0.65 2.34
C ARG A 1006 -61.48 0.67 1.75
#